data_AF-A0A090EAE2-F1
#
_entry.id   AF-A0A090EAE2-F1
#
_cell.length_a   1.000
_cell.length_b   1.000
_cell.length_c   1.000
_cell.angle_alpha   90.00
_cell.angle_beta   90.00
_cell.angle_gamma   90.00
#
_symmetry.space_group_name_H-M   'P 1'
#
loop_
_entity.id
_entity.type
_entity.pdbx_description
1 polymer ?
#
loop_
_entity_poly.entity_id
_entity_poly.type
_entity_poly.pdbx_seq_one_letter_code
_entity_poly.pdbx_strand_id
1 'polypeptide(L)'
;MSTAVATIPGLPAGAQWAPHVGEETRALLAHSSAPPDSHDDIIASARSILSKCAPPSSPSGQETGLVIGYVQSGKTLSFTTVTALARDNLYPIVIVIAGTTVPLFNQSTTRLQRDLRLSTRRDRRWQLFPLQKDTHQPSMLSAIRGVLADWADPSVPETDKKTVLITVMKHHGWLAQLRAMLASIDLAGRPVLIIDDEADQASLNAKVNSGEQTTTYTRIMELRAQVPHHTFLQYTATPQAPLLINIIDLLSPNFVEVLGTGPGYVGGKDFFVALHNSHVRQIPPADVPSPTNVLLDPPASLLEALRIFMVGVASQLIRQGDTGYRSMLVHPSHRTASHQEFFNWVQGAFNTWQRTLALDEADPDRRDLLAEFAVAYDDLATTANDLPPFDVVARELLRAFRNTTVMEINAVPGKTPTIPWQNCLGWVLVGGQAMDRGFTVEGLTVTYMPRGVGVGNADTVQQRGRFFGYKQGYLGYCRIYLEAGVRQAFHDYVAHEEEVRVQLEDYERTGKPLDDWKRAFILSPSLKPTRSSVLDLDYMRGAFADSWFEPKYVGGPTELLTANRQTLKAFLANVPLTDMDGHPARTEIQKHRSADDLSLADVLQRLLVELRLAELRDSQNYIGALLQISRALDQNSDEKCLVVQMSGGLGRQRGVSDDGRMTSRLFQGANPSKGPTQGSVYPGDRHIHGADKVTVQIHNLDLTRGTNGPVIVPNVHVLAIWIPARLGASWLVQNSARPIA
;
A
#
# COMPACT_ATOMS: atom_id res chain seq x y z
N MET A 1 -28.47 -17.91 4.18
CA MET A 1 -29.58 -16.98 3.90
C MET A 1 -28.97 -15.63 3.59
N SER A 2 -29.01 -15.19 2.34
CA SER A 2 -28.45 -13.90 1.91
C SER A 2 -29.36 -12.80 2.42
N THR A 3 -28.95 -12.08 3.46
CA THR A 3 -29.52 -10.79 3.82
C THR A 3 -29.18 -9.84 2.69
N ALA A 4 -30.18 -9.49 1.87
CA ALA A 4 -30.04 -8.42 0.88
C ALA A 4 -29.60 -7.15 1.63
N VAL A 5 -28.41 -6.63 1.30
CA VAL A 5 -27.92 -5.36 1.82
C VAL A 5 -28.92 -4.30 1.37
N ALA A 6 -29.57 -3.62 2.33
CA ALA A 6 -30.53 -2.58 2.03
C ALA A 6 -29.82 -1.47 1.23
N THR A 7 -30.29 -1.19 0.02
CA THR A 7 -29.75 -0.10 -0.81
C THR A 7 -30.33 1.23 -0.35
N ILE A 8 -29.45 2.19 -0.01
CA ILE A 8 -29.88 3.56 0.29
C ILE A 8 -29.98 4.31 -1.04
N PRO A 9 -31.15 4.88 -1.39
CA PRO A 9 -31.33 5.57 -2.67
C PRO A 9 -30.29 6.68 -2.88
N GLY A 10 -29.64 6.68 -4.04
CA GLY A 10 -28.62 7.68 -4.40
C GLY A 10 -27.24 7.46 -3.76
N LEU A 11 -27.00 6.31 -3.13
CA LEU A 11 -25.69 5.89 -2.60
C LEU A 11 -25.30 4.51 -3.15
N PRO A 12 -23.99 4.21 -3.20
CA PRO A 12 -23.52 2.94 -3.74
C PRO A 12 -23.84 1.76 -2.82
N ALA A 13 -23.74 0.55 -3.38
CA ALA A 13 -23.91 -0.69 -2.62
C ALA A 13 -22.89 -0.76 -1.46
N GLY A 14 -23.33 -1.26 -0.30
CA GLY A 14 -22.52 -1.28 0.93
C GLY A 14 -22.59 -0.01 1.78
N ALA A 15 -23.33 1.03 1.36
CA ALA A 15 -23.61 2.19 2.20
C ALA A 15 -24.40 1.78 3.46
N GLN A 16 -23.92 2.23 4.62
CA GLN A 16 -24.51 1.96 5.94
C GLN A 16 -25.43 3.10 6.42
N TRP A 17 -25.17 4.33 5.95
CA TRP A 17 -25.95 5.53 6.29
C TRP A 17 -25.80 6.60 5.20
N ALA A 18 -26.55 7.70 5.30
CA ALA A 18 -26.57 8.76 4.28
C ALA A 18 -25.88 10.05 4.75
N PRO A 19 -24.64 10.34 4.30
CA PRO A 19 -23.98 11.60 4.61
C PRO A 19 -24.66 12.81 3.97
N HIS A 20 -24.83 13.85 4.77
CA HIS A 20 -25.27 15.18 4.36
C HIS A 20 -24.07 16.03 3.93
N VAL A 21 -24.18 16.74 2.79
CA VAL A 21 -23.14 17.66 2.30
C VAL A 21 -23.47 19.06 2.78
N GLY A 22 -22.71 19.54 3.77
CA GLY A 22 -22.90 20.84 4.38
C GLY A 22 -22.04 21.95 3.77
N GLU A 23 -21.95 23.04 4.51
CA GLU A 23 -21.20 24.23 4.11
C GLU A 23 -19.69 23.96 4.10
N GLU A 24 -19.18 23.11 4.99
CA GLU A 24 -17.74 22.89 5.10
C GLU A 24 -17.18 22.20 3.84
N THR A 25 -17.84 21.13 3.37
CA THR A 25 -17.43 20.45 2.14
C THR A 25 -17.48 21.37 0.92
N ARG A 26 -18.56 22.15 0.77
CA ARG A 26 -18.72 23.07 -0.37
C ARG A 26 -17.68 24.20 -0.34
N ALA A 27 -17.43 24.76 0.84
CA ALA A 27 -16.47 25.85 1.01
C ALA A 27 -15.03 25.40 0.78
N LEU A 28 -14.67 24.16 1.15
CA LEU A 28 -13.38 23.53 0.82
C LEU A 28 -13.18 23.49 -0.70
N LEU A 29 -14.12 22.92 -1.45
CA LEU A 29 -13.96 22.72 -2.89
C LEU A 29 -13.92 24.02 -3.67
N ALA A 30 -14.73 25.01 -3.26
CA ALA A 30 -14.72 26.36 -3.84
C ALA A 30 -13.36 27.08 -3.74
N HIS A 31 -12.49 26.67 -2.81
CA HIS A 31 -11.14 27.24 -2.62
C HIS A 31 -10.02 26.25 -2.91
N SER A 32 -10.38 25.04 -3.39
CA SER A 32 -9.41 24.03 -3.77
C SER A 32 -8.80 24.35 -5.13
N SER A 33 -7.69 23.69 -5.46
CA SER A 33 -7.11 23.74 -6.80
C SER A 33 -7.84 22.87 -7.82
N ALA A 34 -8.94 22.19 -7.43
CA ALA A 34 -9.67 21.32 -8.33
C ALA A 34 -10.59 22.14 -9.26
N PRO A 35 -10.67 21.79 -10.56
CA PRO A 35 -11.58 22.45 -11.50
C PRO A 35 -13.03 22.39 -11.00
N PRO A 36 -13.83 23.47 -11.17
CA PRO A 36 -15.23 23.50 -10.76
C PRO A 36 -16.05 22.30 -11.26
N ASP A 37 -15.83 21.89 -12.51
CA ASP A 37 -16.54 20.76 -13.13
C ASP A 37 -16.25 19.41 -12.46
N SER A 38 -15.17 19.30 -11.68
CA SER A 38 -14.82 18.08 -10.92
C SER A 38 -15.36 18.07 -9.48
N HIS A 39 -15.98 19.17 -9.01
CA HIS A 39 -16.42 19.28 -7.62
C HIS A 39 -17.49 18.25 -7.27
N ASP A 40 -18.46 18.04 -8.15
CA ASP A 40 -19.54 17.09 -7.92
C ASP A 40 -19.03 15.63 -7.84
N ASP A 41 -18.06 15.26 -8.68
CA ASP A 41 -17.42 13.93 -8.63
C ASP A 41 -16.65 13.72 -7.32
N ILE A 42 -15.92 14.74 -6.87
CA ILE A 42 -15.18 14.72 -5.60
C ILE A 42 -16.16 14.59 -4.42
N ILE A 43 -17.28 15.32 -4.45
CA ILE A 43 -18.34 15.20 -3.44
C ILE A 43 -18.96 13.80 -3.47
N ALA A 44 -19.28 13.27 -4.64
CA ALA A 44 -19.89 11.95 -4.80
C ALA A 44 -18.98 10.85 -4.23
N SER A 45 -17.68 10.88 -4.54
CA SER A 45 -16.71 9.93 -3.98
C SER A 45 -16.55 10.10 -2.46
N ALA A 46 -16.46 11.34 -1.95
CA ALA A 46 -16.38 11.56 -0.50
C ALA A 46 -17.64 11.05 0.24
N ARG A 47 -18.83 11.23 -0.35
CA ARG A 47 -20.08 10.67 0.17
C ARG A 47 -20.10 9.15 0.11
N SER A 48 -19.61 8.55 -0.98
CA SER A 48 -19.46 7.10 -1.10
C SER A 48 -18.63 6.55 0.06
N ILE A 49 -17.41 7.08 0.25
CA ILE A 49 -16.50 6.67 1.31
C ILE A 49 -17.16 6.80 2.69
N LEU A 50 -17.67 7.98 3.00
CA LEU A 50 -18.21 8.26 4.32
C LEU A 50 -19.50 7.46 4.61
N SER A 51 -20.31 7.18 3.59
CA SER A 51 -21.52 6.35 3.73
C SER A 51 -21.22 4.90 4.13
N LYS A 52 -20.04 4.38 3.78
CA LYS A 52 -19.57 3.04 4.14
C LYS A 52 -18.88 3.00 5.51
N CYS A 53 -18.61 4.15 6.13
CA CYS A 53 -18.02 4.25 7.47
C CYS A 53 -19.04 3.89 8.56
N ALA A 54 -18.54 3.60 9.77
CA ALA A 54 -19.37 3.36 10.94
C ALA A 54 -20.33 4.55 11.16
N PRO A 55 -21.66 4.32 11.24
CA PRO A 55 -22.63 5.40 11.34
C PRO A 55 -22.38 6.27 12.59
N PRO A 56 -22.39 7.61 12.46
CA PRO A 56 -22.12 8.51 13.59
C PRO A 56 -23.22 8.46 14.65
N SER A 57 -24.44 8.05 14.28
CA SER A 57 -25.58 7.91 15.19
C SER A 57 -25.56 6.63 16.03
N SER A 58 -24.68 5.68 15.73
CA SER A 58 -24.55 4.44 16.51
C SER A 58 -23.80 4.71 17.82
N PRO A 59 -24.12 4.01 18.93
CA PRO A 59 -23.42 4.21 20.21
C PRO A 59 -21.98 3.70 20.20
N SER A 60 -21.67 2.77 19.30
CA SER A 60 -20.33 2.26 19.00
C SER A 60 -20.29 1.66 17.60
N GLY A 61 -19.09 1.45 17.08
CA GLY A 61 -18.89 0.87 15.75
C GLY A 61 -17.43 0.92 15.34
N GLN A 62 -16.94 -0.15 14.73
CA GLN A 62 -15.57 -0.21 14.22
C GLN A 62 -15.65 -0.60 12.75
N GLU A 63 -15.01 0.20 11.91
CA GLU A 63 -14.98 -0.04 10.48
C GLU A 63 -13.57 0.24 9.92
N THR A 64 -13.18 -0.51 8.89
CA THR A 64 -11.92 -0.31 8.18
C THR A 64 -12.20 -0.24 6.69
N GLY A 65 -11.78 0.84 6.03
CA GLY A 65 -11.95 1.04 4.59
C GLY A 65 -10.61 1.22 3.88
N LEU A 66 -10.49 0.69 2.67
CA LEU A 66 -9.35 0.93 1.79
C LEU A 66 -9.75 1.88 0.66
N VAL A 67 -9.07 3.01 0.57
CA VAL A 67 -9.27 4.01 -0.49
C VAL A 67 -8.05 4.02 -1.40
N ILE A 68 -8.26 3.67 -2.66
CA ILE A 68 -7.20 3.43 -3.65
C ILE A 68 -7.25 4.51 -4.71
N GLY A 69 -6.18 5.27 -4.87
CA GLY A 69 -6.06 6.26 -5.93
C GLY A 69 -4.68 6.19 -6.57
N TYR A 70 -4.58 6.43 -7.88
CA TYR A 70 -3.30 6.43 -8.58
C TYR A 70 -2.27 7.37 -7.92
N VAL A 71 -0.99 7.16 -8.22
CA VAL A 71 0.09 8.06 -7.78
C VAL A 71 -0.23 9.50 -8.18
N GLN A 72 -0.21 10.43 -7.21
CA GLN A 72 -0.49 11.85 -7.45
C GLN A 72 -1.87 12.15 -8.09
N SER A 73 -2.86 11.27 -7.93
CA SER A 73 -4.23 11.46 -8.43
C SER A 73 -5.07 12.49 -7.68
N GLY A 74 -4.63 12.91 -6.49
CA GLY A 74 -5.42 13.79 -5.61
C GLY A 74 -5.97 13.12 -4.35
N LYS A 75 -5.40 11.99 -3.91
CA LYS A 75 -5.74 11.32 -2.63
C LYS A 75 -5.83 12.29 -1.44
N THR A 76 -4.91 13.25 -1.34
CA THR A 76 -4.94 14.27 -0.28
C THR A 76 -6.20 15.12 -0.32
N LEU A 77 -6.63 15.56 -1.50
CA LEU A 77 -7.88 16.29 -1.64
C LEU A 77 -9.08 15.40 -1.30
N SER A 78 -9.06 14.13 -1.70
CA SER A 78 -10.10 13.16 -1.33
C SER A 78 -10.25 13.03 0.19
N PHE A 79 -9.18 12.70 0.92
CA PHE A 79 -9.29 12.54 2.37
C PHE A 79 -9.58 13.85 3.11
N THR A 80 -9.16 15.00 2.54
CA THR A 80 -9.51 16.32 3.08
C THR A 80 -10.99 16.63 2.87
N THR A 81 -11.55 16.21 1.74
CA THR A 81 -12.99 16.33 1.45
C THR A 81 -13.80 15.41 2.36
N VAL A 82 -13.35 14.16 2.58
CA VAL A 82 -13.96 13.25 3.57
C VAL A 82 -13.87 13.84 4.98
N THR A 83 -12.76 14.49 5.34
CA THR A 83 -12.60 15.19 6.63
C THR A 83 -13.61 16.33 6.79
N ALA A 84 -13.76 17.18 5.77
CA ALA A 84 -14.76 18.24 5.75
C ALA A 84 -16.20 17.69 5.84
N LEU A 85 -16.48 16.61 5.11
CA LEU A 85 -17.78 15.96 5.11
C LEU A 85 -18.08 15.29 6.47
N ALA A 86 -17.08 14.69 7.11
CA ALA A 86 -17.23 14.14 8.46
C ALA A 86 -17.60 15.23 9.47
N ARG A 87 -17.02 16.43 9.34
CA ARG A 87 -17.46 17.59 10.14
C ARG A 87 -18.92 17.95 9.89
N ASP A 88 -19.34 18.03 8.62
CA ASP A 88 -20.75 18.30 8.26
C ASP A 88 -21.72 17.22 8.81
N ASN A 89 -21.20 16.06 9.19
CA ASN A 89 -21.94 14.93 9.76
C ASN A 89 -21.55 14.61 11.21
N LEU A 90 -21.15 15.65 11.95
CA LEU A 90 -21.01 15.61 13.40
C LEU A 90 -19.91 14.69 13.96
N TYR A 91 -18.82 14.49 13.22
CA TYR A 91 -17.61 13.85 13.78
C TYR A 91 -16.84 14.87 14.64
N PRO A 92 -16.77 14.69 15.97
CA PRO A 92 -16.05 15.61 16.86
C PRO A 92 -14.53 15.54 16.71
N ILE A 93 -13.99 14.40 16.27
CA ILE A 93 -12.55 14.16 16.15
C ILE A 93 -12.21 13.52 14.80
N VAL A 94 -11.22 14.10 14.12
CA VAL A 94 -10.54 13.51 12.97
C VAL A 94 -9.05 13.40 13.29
N ILE A 95 -8.47 12.22 13.07
CA ILE A 95 -7.06 11.93 13.27
C ILE A 95 -6.44 11.60 11.92
N VAL A 96 -5.39 12.30 11.52
CA VAL A 96 -4.62 12.00 10.31
C VAL A 96 -3.23 11.54 10.70
N ILE A 97 -2.93 10.27 10.39
CA ILE A 97 -1.62 9.66 10.53
C ILE A 97 -0.89 9.84 9.20
N ALA A 98 0.15 10.69 9.18
CA ALA A 98 0.84 11.05 7.94
C ALA A 98 2.35 11.15 8.12
N GLY A 99 3.09 10.70 7.09
CA GLY A 99 4.54 10.79 7.00
C GLY A 99 5.29 9.86 7.97
N THR A 100 6.40 9.30 7.51
CA THR A 100 7.34 8.50 8.33
C THR A 100 8.54 9.32 8.83
N THR A 101 8.68 10.55 8.31
CA THR A 101 9.71 11.51 8.70
C THR A 101 9.07 12.86 9.04
N VAL A 102 9.77 13.68 9.84
CA VAL A 102 9.27 15.00 10.26
C VAL A 102 8.97 15.92 9.07
N PRO A 103 9.81 16.02 8.02
CA PRO A 103 9.47 16.83 6.84
C PRO A 103 8.19 16.39 6.12
N LEU A 104 8.01 15.08 5.90
CA LEU A 104 6.80 14.54 5.25
C LEU A 104 5.55 14.80 6.11
N PHE A 105 5.66 14.58 7.42
CA PHE A 105 4.61 14.92 8.37
C PHE A 105 4.23 16.41 8.32
N ASN A 106 5.24 17.29 8.34
CA ASN A 106 5.02 18.74 8.26
C ASN A 106 4.41 19.16 6.92
N GLN A 107 4.82 18.53 5.81
CA GLN A 107 4.26 18.76 4.48
C GLN A 107 2.78 18.38 4.43
N SER A 108 2.40 17.18 4.88
CA SER A 108 1.00 16.74 4.90
C SER A 108 0.16 17.60 5.85
N THR A 109 0.69 17.96 7.02
CA THR A 109 0.01 18.86 7.98
C THR A 109 -0.22 20.26 7.39
N THR A 110 0.81 20.84 6.75
CA THR A 110 0.72 22.17 6.12
C THR A 110 -0.28 22.16 4.96
N ARG A 111 -0.31 21.07 4.18
CA ARG A 111 -1.27 20.90 3.09
C ARG A 111 -2.70 20.86 3.60
N LEU A 112 -2.97 20.08 4.66
CA LEU A 112 -4.27 20.05 5.34
C LEU A 112 -4.67 21.43 5.90
N GLN A 113 -3.74 22.13 6.56
CA GLN A 113 -3.96 23.48 7.06
C GLN A 113 -4.36 24.47 5.98
N ARG A 114 -3.65 24.41 4.84
CA ARG A 114 -3.91 25.28 3.69
C ARG A 114 -5.27 24.96 3.07
N ASP A 115 -5.52 23.68 2.76
CA ASP A 115 -6.72 23.26 2.05
C ASP A 115 -7.98 23.51 2.90
N LEU A 116 -7.93 23.27 4.21
CA LEU A 116 -9.02 23.62 5.16
C LEU A 116 -9.03 25.10 5.59
N ARG A 117 -8.11 25.92 5.06
CA ARG A 117 -7.96 27.37 5.33
C ARG A 117 -7.83 27.71 6.82
N LEU A 118 -7.18 26.83 7.60
CA LEU A 118 -7.11 26.93 9.06
C LEU A 118 -6.38 28.20 9.54
N SER A 119 -5.46 28.73 8.73
CA SER A 119 -4.70 29.94 9.05
C SER A 119 -5.41 31.25 8.67
N THR A 120 -6.44 31.20 7.81
CA THR A 120 -7.09 32.42 7.26
C THR A 120 -8.56 32.55 7.65
N ARG A 121 -9.22 31.46 8.05
CA ARG A 121 -10.63 31.46 8.46
C ARG A 121 -10.85 32.06 9.85
N ARG A 122 -12.01 32.70 10.08
CA ARG A 122 -12.38 33.36 11.34
C ARG A 122 -13.52 32.69 12.12
N ASP A 123 -14.19 31.73 11.50
CA ASP A 123 -15.33 31.00 12.06
C ASP A 123 -14.95 30.00 13.17
N ARG A 124 -13.65 29.71 13.35
CA ARG A 124 -13.10 28.82 14.40
C ARG A 124 -13.74 27.43 14.44
N ARG A 125 -14.26 26.96 13.30
CA ARG A 125 -14.91 25.65 13.15
C ARG A 125 -14.00 24.45 13.41
N TRP A 126 -12.69 24.67 13.33
CA TRP A 126 -11.67 23.65 13.53
C TRP A 126 -10.72 24.03 14.64
N GLN A 127 -10.23 23.01 15.35
CA GLN A 127 -9.10 23.15 16.26
C GLN A 127 -8.05 22.09 15.92
N LEU A 128 -6.94 22.54 15.33
CA LEU A 128 -5.84 21.69 14.92
C LEU A 128 -4.83 21.47 16.05
N PHE A 129 -4.43 20.22 16.23
CA PHE A 129 -3.36 19.80 17.13
C PHE A 129 -2.33 18.98 16.35
N PRO A 130 -1.25 19.61 15.84
CA PRO A 130 -0.15 18.88 15.23
C PRO A 130 0.70 18.29 16.35
N LEU A 131 0.57 16.98 16.58
CA LEU A 131 1.33 16.28 17.62
C LEU A 131 2.79 16.22 17.21
N GLN A 132 3.64 16.95 17.92
CA GLN A 132 5.10 16.84 17.79
C GLN A 132 5.67 15.96 18.90
N LYS A 133 6.90 15.47 18.68
CA LYS A 133 7.66 14.80 19.73
C LYS A 133 7.78 15.73 20.94
N ASP A 134 7.28 15.28 22.10
CA ASP A 134 7.39 15.95 23.41
C ASP A 134 6.44 17.15 23.61
N THR A 135 5.31 17.16 22.90
CA THR A 135 4.24 18.16 23.08
C THR A 135 3.72 18.16 24.54
N HIS A 136 3.67 19.33 25.19
CA HIS A 136 3.08 19.51 26.52
C HIS A 136 1.59 19.13 26.53
N GLN A 137 1.29 17.94 27.05
CA GLN A 137 -0.05 17.37 26.98
C GLN A 137 -1.16 18.09 27.78
N PRO A 138 -0.93 18.76 28.94
CA PRO A 138 -2.04 19.24 29.78
C PRO A 138 -2.94 20.31 29.13
N SER A 139 -2.36 21.30 28.45
CA SER A 139 -3.15 22.39 27.83
C SER A 139 -3.93 21.90 26.61
N MET A 140 -3.30 21.05 25.78
CA MET A 140 -3.96 20.38 24.66
C MET A 140 -5.12 19.49 25.12
N LEU A 141 -4.89 18.68 26.16
CA LEU A 141 -5.94 17.85 26.75
C LEU A 141 -7.12 18.68 27.26
N SER A 142 -6.85 19.78 27.96
CA SER A 142 -7.91 20.68 28.43
C SER A 142 -8.70 21.27 27.26
N ALA A 143 -8.02 21.64 26.18
CA ALA A 143 -8.67 22.20 25.01
C ALA A 143 -9.55 21.17 24.29
N ILE A 144 -9.05 19.95 24.10
CA ILE A 144 -9.82 18.85 23.51
C ILE A 144 -11.04 18.52 24.38
N ARG A 145 -10.86 18.44 25.71
CA ARG A 145 -11.98 18.22 26.64
C ARG A 145 -13.03 19.32 26.56
N GLY A 146 -12.62 20.58 26.42
CA GLY A 146 -13.53 21.71 26.21
C GLY A 146 -14.36 21.55 24.95
N VAL A 147 -13.73 21.25 23.81
CA VAL A 147 -14.45 20.99 22.55
C VAL A 147 -15.45 19.83 22.71
N LEU A 148 -15.03 18.75 23.35
CA LEU A 148 -15.90 17.59 23.54
C LEU A 148 -17.04 17.83 24.54
N ALA A 149 -16.87 18.76 25.48
CA ALA A 149 -17.95 19.21 26.36
C ALA A 149 -18.99 20.00 25.56
N ASP A 150 -18.57 20.91 24.68
CA ASP A 150 -19.46 21.65 23.77
C ASP A 150 -20.25 20.68 22.86
N TRP A 151 -19.62 19.57 22.43
CA TRP A 151 -20.32 18.52 21.67
C TRP A 151 -21.41 17.82 22.47
N ALA A 152 -21.16 17.56 23.75
CA ALA A 152 -22.09 16.87 24.65
C ALA A 152 -23.22 17.79 25.16
N ASP A 153 -23.05 19.12 25.07
CA ASP A 153 -24.05 20.10 25.48
C ASP A 153 -25.08 20.34 24.35
N PRO A 154 -26.37 19.99 24.56
CA PRO A 154 -27.43 20.23 23.59
C PRO A 154 -27.76 21.72 23.39
N SER A 155 -27.36 22.60 24.31
CA SER A 155 -27.60 24.04 24.23
C SER A 155 -26.62 24.77 23.30
N VAL A 156 -25.50 24.14 22.96
CA VAL A 156 -24.51 24.70 22.02
C VAL A 156 -24.99 24.47 20.59
N PRO A 157 -25.18 25.53 19.78
CA PRO A 157 -25.57 25.39 18.37
C PRO A 157 -24.54 24.56 17.58
N GLU A 158 -25.00 23.76 16.62
CA GLU A 158 -24.10 22.95 15.77
C GLU A 158 -23.07 23.80 15.02
N THR A 159 -23.42 25.05 14.67
CA THR A 159 -22.52 26.00 14.02
C THR A 159 -21.31 26.39 14.88
N ASP A 160 -21.46 26.31 16.20
CA ASP A 160 -20.45 26.71 17.19
C ASP A 160 -19.60 25.51 17.64
N LYS A 161 -20.07 24.28 17.41
CA LYS A 161 -19.34 23.04 17.71
C LYS A 161 -18.11 22.91 16.82
N LYS A 162 -16.93 22.86 17.45
CA LYS A 162 -15.64 22.75 16.76
C LYS A 162 -15.27 21.30 16.51
N THR A 163 -14.63 21.00 15.39
CA THR A 163 -14.04 19.66 15.16
C THR A 163 -12.56 19.69 15.56
N VAL A 164 -12.15 18.71 16.36
CA VAL A 164 -10.75 18.47 16.71
C VAL A 164 -10.08 17.76 15.54
N LEU A 165 -9.05 18.38 14.96
CA LEU A 165 -8.20 17.75 13.95
C LEU A 165 -6.83 17.46 14.57
N ILE A 166 -6.44 16.20 14.65
CA ILE A 166 -5.13 15.79 15.16
C ILE A 166 -4.30 15.30 13.98
N THR A 167 -3.11 15.86 13.76
CA THR A 167 -2.14 15.26 12.84
C THR A 167 -1.02 14.63 13.64
N VAL A 168 -0.61 13.41 13.26
CA VAL A 168 0.46 12.68 13.95
C VAL A 168 1.37 11.97 12.95
N MET A 169 2.68 11.95 13.21
CA MET A 169 3.64 11.20 12.41
C MET A 169 3.47 9.70 12.63
N LYS A 170 3.64 8.92 11.55
CA LYS A 170 3.59 7.45 11.54
C LYS A 170 4.84 6.84 12.17
N HIS A 171 4.99 7.06 13.47
CA HIS A 171 6.15 6.69 14.25
C HIS A 171 5.74 6.25 15.65
N HIS A 172 6.25 5.09 16.10
CA HIS A 172 5.86 4.44 17.35
C HIS A 172 5.83 5.37 18.58
N GLY A 173 6.81 6.28 18.73
CA GLY A 173 6.87 7.20 19.85
C GLY A 173 5.77 8.28 19.84
N TRP A 174 5.38 8.73 18.66
CA TRP A 174 4.36 9.78 18.49
C TRP A 174 2.96 9.17 18.64
N LEU A 175 2.76 7.98 18.07
CA LEU A 175 1.54 7.19 18.25
C LEU A 175 1.33 6.79 19.71
N ALA A 176 2.41 6.48 20.45
CA ALA A 176 2.31 6.22 21.89
C ALA A 176 1.84 7.45 22.68
N GLN A 177 2.30 8.65 22.31
CA GLN A 177 1.84 9.91 22.93
C GLN A 177 0.37 10.18 22.60
N LEU A 178 -0.06 9.95 21.36
CA LEU A 178 -1.46 10.05 20.95
C LEU A 178 -2.33 9.08 21.74
N ARG A 179 -1.94 7.80 21.83
CA ARG A 179 -2.66 6.78 22.60
C ARG A 179 -2.83 7.20 24.07
N ALA A 180 -1.76 7.67 24.71
CA ALA A 180 -1.80 8.14 26.10
C ALA A 180 -2.76 9.32 26.27
N MET A 181 -2.79 10.24 25.31
CA MET A 181 -3.73 11.36 25.30
C MET A 181 -5.18 10.88 25.19
N LEU A 182 -5.49 10.04 24.20
CA LEU A 182 -6.84 9.52 23.98
C LEU A 182 -7.33 8.68 25.16
N ALA A 183 -6.45 7.93 25.83
CA ALA A 183 -6.79 7.17 27.02
C ALA A 183 -7.25 8.04 28.21
N SER A 184 -6.95 9.34 28.20
CA SER A 184 -7.38 10.30 29.22
C SER A 184 -8.66 11.06 28.86
N ILE A 185 -9.29 10.71 27.73
CA ILE A 185 -10.49 11.34 27.20
C ILE A 185 -11.59 10.28 27.10
N ASP A 186 -12.80 10.62 27.54
CA ASP A 186 -13.96 9.76 27.31
C ASP A 186 -14.37 9.83 25.83
N LEU A 187 -14.34 8.70 25.13
CA LEU A 187 -14.67 8.58 23.71
C LEU A 187 -15.90 7.68 23.48
N ALA A 188 -16.61 7.28 24.56
CA ALA A 188 -17.83 6.49 24.42
C ALA A 188 -18.91 7.29 23.64
N GLY A 189 -19.54 6.66 22.66
CA GLY A 189 -20.58 7.29 21.83
C GLY A 189 -20.09 8.45 20.94
N ARG A 190 -18.78 8.63 20.78
CA ARG A 190 -18.19 9.73 20.00
C ARG A 190 -17.53 9.16 18.74
N PRO A 191 -18.07 9.40 17.53
CA PRO A 191 -17.49 8.89 16.30
C PRO A 191 -16.15 9.57 16.01
N VAL A 192 -15.13 8.77 15.74
CA VAL A 192 -13.80 9.27 15.36
C VAL A 192 -13.44 8.77 13.97
N LEU A 193 -13.03 9.68 13.10
CA LEU A 193 -12.47 9.32 11.80
C LEU A 193 -10.94 9.27 11.92
N ILE A 194 -10.34 8.12 11.59
CA ILE A 194 -8.89 7.94 11.56
C ILE A 194 -8.48 7.70 10.11
N ILE A 195 -7.56 8.51 9.60
CA ILE A 195 -7.06 8.46 8.22
C ILE A 195 -5.58 8.10 8.28
N ASP A 196 -5.22 7.02 7.60
CA ASP A 196 -3.84 6.56 7.42
C ASP A 196 -3.38 6.87 6.00
N ASP A 197 -2.55 7.89 5.85
CA ASP A 197 -1.97 8.32 4.58
C ASP A 197 -0.76 7.44 4.22
N GLU A 198 -0.68 7.00 2.96
CA GLU A 198 0.28 6.01 2.48
C GLU A 198 0.27 4.73 3.35
N ALA A 199 -0.91 4.11 3.48
CA ALA A 199 -1.17 2.97 4.38
C ALA A 199 -0.30 1.73 4.07
N ASP A 200 0.24 1.62 2.86
CA ASP A 200 1.25 0.63 2.46
C ASP A 200 2.60 0.83 3.17
N GLN A 201 2.89 2.03 3.68
CA GLN A 201 4.13 2.37 4.34
C GLN A 201 4.00 2.38 5.86
N ALA A 202 4.87 1.62 6.53
CA ALA A 202 5.14 1.60 7.99
C ALA A 202 3.96 1.24 8.93
N SER A 203 2.71 1.40 8.49
CA SER A 203 1.52 0.95 9.21
C SER A 203 1.41 -0.56 9.16
N LEU A 204 1.83 -1.18 8.07
CA LEU A 204 1.90 -2.62 7.92
C LEU A 204 3.10 -3.19 8.70
N ASN A 205 2.91 -4.36 9.29
CA ASN A 205 3.98 -5.00 10.04
C ASN A 205 5.04 -5.57 9.08
N ALA A 206 6.22 -4.94 9.02
CA ALA A 206 7.34 -5.41 8.20
C ALA A 206 8.20 -6.52 8.87
N LYS A 207 7.97 -6.84 10.15
CA LYS A 207 8.76 -7.81 10.94
C LYS A 207 8.12 -9.19 11.05
N VAL A 208 7.14 -9.50 10.21
CA VAL A 208 6.38 -10.74 10.35
C VAL A 208 7.25 -11.99 10.19
N ASN A 209 8.28 -11.91 9.33
CA ASN A 209 9.24 -13.01 9.10
C ASN A 209 10.04 -13.40 10.36
N SER A 210 10.27 -12.46 11.29
CA SER A 210 10.90 -12.76 12.58
C SER A 210 9.91 -13.18 13.67
N GLY A 211 8.60 -13.13 13.41
CA GLY A 211 7.55 -13.35 14.42
C GLY A 211 7.41 -12.22 15.41
N GLU A 212 7.88 -11.03 15.04
CA GLU A 212 7.75 -9.79 15.80
C GLU A 212 6.75 -8.85 15.10
N GLN A 213 6.25 -7.88 15.87
CA GLN A 213 5.54 -6.74 15.33
C GLN A 213 6.48 -5.55 15.20
N THR A 214 6.35 -4.77 14.13
CA THR A 214 6.95 -3.43 14.11
C THR A 214 6.31 -2.61 15.23
N THR A 215 7.13 -1.84 15.94
CA THR A 215 6.64 -1.01 17.03
C THR A 215 5.57 -0.02 16.57
N THR A 216 5.65 0.47 15.32
CA THR A 216 4.63 1.34 14.72
C THR A 216 3.29 0.62 14.57
N TYR A 217 3.27 -0.58 13.97
CA TYR A 217 2.04 -1.36 13.78
C TYR A 217 1.33 -1.63 15.12
N THR A 218 2.07 -2.10 16.14
CA THR A 218 1.49 -2.38 17.47
C THR A 218 0.81 -1.13 18.05
N ARG A 219 1.43 0.05 17.88
CA ARG A 219 0.87 1.31 18.39
C ARG A 219 -0.40 1.74 17.64
N ILE A 220 -0.53 1.42 16.36
CA ILE A 220 -1.77 1.66 15.61
C ILE A 220 -2.90 0.75 16.13
N MET A 221 -2.60 -0.51 16.46
CA MET A 221 -3.58 -1.44 17.03
C MET A 221 -4.06 -1.00 18.41
N GLU A 222 -3.13 -0.61 19.27
CA GLU A 222 -3.47 -0.05 20.57
C GLU A 222 -4.27 1.26 20.46
N LEU A 223 -3.94 2.12 19.48
CA LEU A 223 -4.68 3.36 19.22
C LEU A 223 -6.14 3.06 18.88
N ARG A 224 -6.39 2.11 17.97
CA ARG A 224 -7.75 1.73 17.55
C ARG A 224 -8.55 1.10 18.69
N ALA A 225 -7.92 0.25 19.49
CA ALA A 225 -8.57 -0.35 20.66
C ALA A 225 -9.02 0.71 21.69
N GLN A 226 -8.35 1.86 21.75
CA GLN A 226 -8.69 2.96 22.66
C GLN A 226 -9.92 3.77 22.22
N VAL A 227 -10.35 3.64 20.97
CA VAL A 227 -11.43 4.43 20.37
C VAL A 227 -12.59 3.50 20.00
N PRO A 228 -13.60 3.30 20.86
CA PRO A 228 -14.63 2.27 20.64
C PRO A 228 -15.55 2.53 19.45
N HIS A 229 -15.65 3.79 19.00
CA HIS A 229 -16.44 4.21 17.86
C HIS A 229 -15.55 4.90 16.84
N HIS A 230 -15.00 4.13 15.89
CA HIS A 230 -14.10 4.68 14.88
C HIS A 230 -14.28 4.06 13.50
N THR A 231 -13.91 4.83 12.48
CA THR A 231 -13.57 4.27 11.17
C THR A 231 -12.11 4.55 10.85
N PHE A 232 -11.39 3.51 10.41
CA PHE A 232 -10.00 3.58 9.99
C PHE A 232 -9.92 3.52 8.46
N LEU A 233 -9.64 4.64 7.81
CA LEU A 233 -9.50 4.76 6.35
C LEU A 233 -8.03 4.68 5.95
N GLN A 234 -7.69 3.67 5.15
CA GLN A 234 -6.37 3.46 4.58
C GLN A 234 -6.32 4.08 3.19
N TYR A 235 -5.53 5.15 3.01
CA TYR A 235 -5.29 5.73 1.70
C TYR A 235 -3.97 5.22 1.13
N THR A 236 -3.97 4.72 -0.11
CA THR A 236 -2.74 4.26 -0.77
C THR A 236 -2.81 4.33 -2.30
N ALA A 237 -1.63 4.37 -2.93
CA ALA A 237 -1.47 4.11 -4.36
C ALA A 237 -1.16 2.63 -4.68
N THR A 238 -0.66 1.87 -3.71
CA THR A 238 -0.23 0.47 -3.83
C THR A 238 -1.16 -0.41 -3.01
N PRO A 239 -2.32 -0.82 -3.56
CA PRO A 239 -3.27 -1.61 -2.78
C PRO A 239 -2.78 -3.03 -2.51
N GLN A 240 -1.73 -3.51 -3.20
CA GLN A 240 -1.26 -4.89 -3.08
C GLN A 240 -0.90 -5.25 -1.65
N ALA A 241 -0.12 -4.40 -0.97
CA ALA A 241 0.28 -4.65 0.40
C ALA A 241 -0.94 -4.65 1.34
N PRO A 242 -1.82 -3.65 1.40
CA PRO A 242 -3.05 -3.70 2.22
C PRO A 242 -4.07 -4.79 1.83
N LEU A 243 -4.13 -5.21 0.56
CA LEU A 243 -5.04 -6.27 0.10
C LEU A 243 -4.53 -7.67 0.46
N LEU A 244 -3.21 -7.89 0.43
CA LEU A 244 -2.56 -9.18 0.70
C LEU A 244 -2.10 -9.32 2.15
N ILE A 245 -1.69 -8.21 2.77
CA ILE A 245 -1.41 -8.12 4.20
C ILE A 245 -2.77 -7.93 4.88
N ASN A 246 -3.37 -9.10 5.10
CA ASN A 246 -4.41 -9.43 6.06
C ASN A 246 -5.80 -9.71 5.54
N ILE A 247 -6.01 -11.01 5.41
CA ILE A 247 -7.32 -11.66 5.41
C ILE A 247 -7.86 -11.77 6.86
N ILE A 248 -7.03 -11.53 7.90
CA ILE A 248 -7.37 -11.88 9.29
C ILE A 248 -6.83 -10.94 10.38
N ASP A 249 -6.34 -9.76 10.01
CA ASP A 249 -5.93 -8.72 10.96
C ASP A 249 -7.04 -7.69 11.09
N LEU A 250 -7.06 -7.02 12.23
CA LEU A 250 -7.95 -5.90 12.49
C LEU A 250 -7.78 -4.79 11.45
N LEU A 251 -6.61 -4.64 10.82
CA LEU A 251 -6.38 -3.71 9.70
C LEU A 251 -6.90 -4.20 8.35
N SER A 252 -7.51 -5.38 8.27
CA SER A 252 -8.18 -5.84 7.04
C SER A 252 -9.29 -4.84 6.68
N PRO A 253 -9.24 -4.21 5.50
CA PRO A 253 -10.35 -3.39 5.03
C PRO A 253 -11.58 -4.26 4.75
N ASN A 254 -12.74 -3.84 5.25
CA ASN A 254 -14.04 -4.44 5.01
C ASN A 254 -14.71 -3.90 3.74
N PHE A 255 -14.32 -2.71 3.27
CA PHE A 255 -14.76 -2.16 2.00
C PHE A 255 -13.61 -1.52 1.24
N VAL A 256 -13.79 -1.37 -0.08
CA VAL A 256 -12.90 -0.63 -0.95
C VAL A 256 -13.63 0.55 -1.58
N GLU A 257 -12.91 1.64 -1.80
CA GLU A 257 -13.27 2.72 -2.68
C GLU A 257 -12.15 2.91 -3.70
N VAL A 258 -12.48 2.81 -4.98
CA VAL A 258 -11.53 3.09 -6.05
C VAL A 258 -11.73 4.52 -6.56
N LEU A 259 -10.79 5.41 -6.23
CA LEU A 259 -10.85 6.81 -6.67
C LEU A 259 -10.59 6.92 -8.16
N GLY A 260 -11.49 7.63 -8.86
CA GLY A 260 -11.28 8.07 -10.23
C GLY A 260 -10.20 9.15 -10.35
N THR A 261 -9.76 9.43 -11.57
CA THR A 261 -8.86 10.54 -11.87
C THR A 261 -9.63 11.68 -12.50
N GLY A 262 -9.40 12.92 -12.05
CA GLY A 262 -10.00 14.09 -12.67
C GLY A 262 -9.42 14.38 -14.07
N PRO A 263 -10.05 15.28 -14.84
CA PRO A 263 -9.55 15.73 -16.13
C PRO A 263 -8.11 16.24 -16.01
N GLY A 264 -7.26 15.81 -16.94
CA GLY A 264 -5.88 16.28 -17.04
C GLY A 264 -4.83 15.47 -16.26
N TYR A 265 -5.24 14.42 -15.55
CA TYR A 265 -4.32 13.43 -15.01
C TYR A 265 -3.71 12.58 -16.13
N VAL A 266 -2.40 12.35 -16.04
CA VAL A 266 -1.62 11.48 -16.92
C VAL A 266 -0.88 10.47 -16.04
N GLY A 267 -1.10 9.18 -16.28
CA GLY A 267 -0.61 8.08 -15.46
C GLY A 267 0.13 7.00 -16.25
N GLY A 268 0.24 5.83 -15.61
CA GLY A 268 0.92 4.66 -16.15
C GLY A 268 0.35 4.21 -17.49
N LYS A 269 -0.98 4.10 -17.58
CA LYS A 269 -1.69 3.72 -18.81
C LYS A 269 -1.37 4.64 -19.99
N ASP A 270 -1.24 5.93 -19.74
CA ASP A 270 -0.98 6.92 -20.79
C ASP A 270 0.45 6.73 -21.33
N PHE A 271 1.44 6.63 -20.44
CA PHE A 271 2.84 6.51 -20.86
C PHE A 271 3.23 5.12 -21.38
N PHE A 272 2.73 4.04 -20.78
CA PHE A 272 3.22 2.67 -21.06
C PHE A 272 2.26 1.80 -21.85
N VAL A 273 0.99 2.20 -22.00
CA VAL A 273 -0.01 1.46 -22.80
C VAL A 273 -0.39 2.26 -24.04
N ALA A 274 -0.85 3.50 -23.89
CA ALA A 274 -1.36 4.31 -25.00
C ALA A 274 -0.26 4.98 -25.86
N LEU A 275 0.74 5.58 -25.20
CA LEU A 275 1.74 6.44 -25.84
C LEU A 275 3.15 5.81 -25.90
N HIS A 276 3.28 4.53 -25.52
CA HIS A 276 4.51 3.76 -25.23
C HIS A 276 5.78 4.15 -26.02
N ASN A 277 5.69 4.51 -27.30
CA ASN A 277 6.85 4.82 -28.14
C ASN A 277 7.16 6.32 -28.33
N SER A 278 6.24 7.23 -28.02
CA SER A 278 6.42 8.67 -28.30
C SER A 278 7.04 9.44 -27.12
N HIS A 279 6.76 9.01 -25.90
CA HIS A 279 7.19 9.72 -24.68
C HIS A 279 8.22 8.92 -23.85
N VAL A 280 8.27 7.58 -23.98
CA VAL A 280 9.17 6.71 -23.21
C VAL A 280 10.29 6.19 -24.11
N ARG A 281 11.54 6.39 -23.68
CA ARG A 281 12.77 6.03 -24.39
C ARG A 281 13.57 5.05 -23.59
N GLN A 282 14.17 4.08 -24.29
CA GLN A 282 15.15 3.19 -23.70
C GLN A 282 16.52 3.86 -23.76
N ILE A 283 17.21 3.90 -22.63
CA ILE A 283 18.61 4.32 -22.55
C ILE A 283 19.47 3.19 -23.16
N PRO A 284 20.36 3.49 -24.12
CA PRO A 284 21.27 2.48 -24.67
C PRO A 284 22.08 1.79 -23.56
N PRO A 285 22.30 0.46 -23.60
CA PRO A 285 23.06 -0.24 -22.55
C PRO A 285 24.47 0.33 -22.30
N ALA A 286 25.10 0.90 -23.33
CA ALA A 286 26.40 1.57 -23.22
C ALA A 286 26.35 2.86 -22.37
N ASP A 287 25.19 3.50 -22.27
CA ASP A 287 24.96 4.74 -21.52
C ASP A 287 24.46 4.48 -20.09
N VAL A 288 24.34 3.20 -19.68
CA VAL A 288 23.88 2.79 -18.35
C VAL A 288 25.09 2.47 -17.47
N PRO A 289 25.39 3.28 -16.42
CA PRO A 289 26.49 3.00 -15.51
C PRO A 289 26.25 1.71 -14.72
N SER A 290 27.26 0.85 -14.67
CA SER A 290 27.25 -0.42 -13.94
C SER A 290 28.65 -0.76 -13.41
N PRO A 291 28.82 -1.76 -12.53
CA PRO A 291 30.15 -2.20 -12.10
C PRO A 291 31.06 -2.62 -13.27
N THR A 292 30.49 -3.02 -14.40
CA THR A 292 31.21 -3.44 -15.62
C THR A 292 31.19 -2.38 -16.72
N ASN A 293 30.47 -1.27 -16.54
CA ASN A 293 30.37 -0.17 -17.49
C ASN A 293 30.53 1.16 -16.73
N VAL A 294 31.78 1.62 -16.59
CA VAL A 294 32.08 2.90 -15.96
C VAL A 294 32.07 3.98 -17.03
N LEU A 295 31.20 4.97 -16.86
CA LEU A 295 31.13 6.12 -17.75
C LEU A 295 32.20 7.14 -17.34
N LEU A 296 33.01 7.60 -18.29
CA LEU A 296 34.05 8.61 -18.04
C LEU A 296 33.58 10.03 -18.42
N ASP A 297 32.64 10.10 -19.35
CA ASP A 297 32.11 11.31 -19.96
C ASP A 297 30.57 11.26 -19.94
N PRO A 298 29.87 12.41 -20.06
CA PRO A 298 28.42 12.42 -20.16
C PRO A 298 27.95 11.56 -21.35
N PRO A 299 27.06 10.58 -21.12
CA PRO A 299 26.57 9.72 -22.20
C PRO A 299 25.71 10.51 -23.20
N ALA A 300 25.67 10.05 -24.46
CA ALA A 300 24.96 10.73 -25.53
C ALA A 300 23.45 10.89 -25.22
N SER A 301 22.83 9.87 -24.64
CA SER A 301 21.41 9.95 -24.23
C SER A 301 21.12 10.94 -23.11
N LEU A 302 22.08 11.23 -22.21
CA LEU A 302 21.93 12.31 -21.22
C LEU A 302 21.96 13.67 -21.93
N LEU A 303 22.90 13.87 -22.85
CA LEU A 303 23.00 15.12 -23.61
C LEU A 303 21.75 15.36 -24.47
N GLU A 304 21.20 14.32 -25.10
CA GLU A 304 19.90 14.37 -25.80
C GLU A 304 18.78 14.84 -24.86
N ALA A 305 18.62 14.17 -23.71
CA ALA A 305 17.58 14.51 -22.73
C ALA A 305 17.69 15.95 -22.23
N LEU A 306 18.92 16.45 -22.01
CA LEU A 306 19.17 17.83 -21.62
C LEU A 306 18.80 18.83 -22.74
N ARG A 307 19.11 18.53 -24.01
CA ARG A 307 18.72 19.40 -25.14
C ARG A 307 17.20 19.49 -25.26
N ILE A 308 16.49 18.37 -25.18
CA ILE A 308 15.01 18.33 -25.15
C ILE A 308 14.47 19.21 -24.02
N PHE A 309 14.99 19.02 -22.80
CA PHE A 309 14.56 19.81 -21.66
C PHE A 309 14.71 21.31 -21.91
N MET A 310 15.87 21.73 -22.44
CA MET A 310 16.16 23.14 -22.70
C MET A 310 15.32 23.74 -23.83
N VAL A 311 14.99 22.97 -24.88
CA VAL A 311 13.99 23.38 -25.88
C VAL A 311 12.63 23.62 -25.22
N GLY A 312 12.21 22.74 -24.31
CA GLY A 312 10.98 22.92 -23.53
C GLY A 312 10.98 24.17 -22.65
N VAL A 313 12.10 24.48 -21.97
CA VAL A 313 12.25 25.71 -21.17
C VAL A 313 12.25 26.96 -22.06
N ALA A 314 12.93 26.92 -23.21
CA ALA A 314 12.94 28.03 -24.16
C ALA A 314 11.56 28.29 -24.76
N SER A 315 10.80 27.23 -25.09
CA SER A 315 9.39 27.35 -25.50
C SER A 315 8.55 28.02 -24.42
N GLN A 316 8.72 27.61 -23.14
CA GLN A 316 8.01 28.21 -22.02
C GLN A 316 8.25 29.72 -21.88
N LEU A 317 9.49 30.17 -22.07
CA LEU A 317 9.87 31.58 -22.00
C LEU A 317 9.13 32.47 -23.01
N ILE A 318 8.79 31.93 -24.17
CA ILE A 318 8.13 32.64 -25.27
C ILE A 318 6.63 32.82 -24.99
N ARG A 319 6.03 31.86 -24.28
CA ARG A 319 4.59 31.81 -24.06
C ARG A 319 4.15 32.87 -23.06
N GLN A 320 3.51 33.93 -23.57
CA GLN A 320 2.92 34.97 -22.74
C GLN A 320 1.71 34.43 -21.97
N GLY A 321 1.70 34.61 -20.65
CA GLY A 321 0.57 34.24 -19.77
C GLY A 321 0.68 32.88 -19.08
N ASP A 322 1.64 32.02 -19.46
CA ASP A 322 1.91 30.77 -18.71
C ASP A 322 3.02 31.01 -17.67
N THR A 323 2.61 31.18 -16.41
CA THR A 323 3.51 31.41 -15.27
C THR A 323 4.13 30.11 -14.73
N GLY A 324 3.97 29.00 -15.44
CA GLY A 324 4.54 27.71 -15.07
C GLY A 324 6.06 27.66 -15.22
N TYR A 325 6.68 26.79 -14.44
CA TYR A 325 8.08 26.40 -14.57
C TYR A 325 8.16 24.95 -15.06
N ARG A 326 9.34 24.54 -15.51
CA ARG A 326 9.64 23.18 -15.99
C ARG A 326 10.79 22.60 -15.21
N SER A 327 10.72 21.30 -14.94
CA SER A 327 11.79 20.59 -14.25
C SER A 327 12.21 19.33 -14.98
N MET A 328 13.46 18.96 -14.78
CA MET A 328 14.07 17.71 -15.20
C MET A 328 14.57 16.95 -13.97
N LEU A 329 14.40 15.63 -13.99
CA LEU A 329 14.86 14.71 -12.96
C LEU A 329 15.95 13.80 -13.52
N VAL A 330 17.17 13.88 -12.98
CA VAL A 330 18.29 13.00 -13.30
C VAL A 330 18.53 12.07 -12.10
N HIS A 331 18.29 10.79 -12.30
CA HIS A 331 18.26 9.79 -11.23
C HIS A 331 19.26 8.64 -11.46
N PRO A 332 20.58 8.87 -11.32
CA PRO A 332 21.60 7.97 -11.85
C PRO A 332 21.93 6.76 -10.97
N SER A 333 21.80 6.84 -9.64
CA SER A 333 22.00 5.67 -8.78
C SER A 333 21.37 5.86 -7.39
N HIS A 334 21.67 4.98 -6.43
CA HIS A 334 21.35 5.17 -5.01
C HIS A 334 22.54 5.72 -4.21
N ARG A 335 23.74 5.78 -4.82
CA ARG A 335 24.99 6.23 -4.20
C ARG A 335 25.20 7.70 -4.52
N THR A 336 25.48 8.48 -3.49
CA THR A 336 25.75 9.93 -3.59
C THR A 336 26.89 10.26 -4.55
N ALA A 337 27.94 9.43 -4.60
CA ALA A 337 29.08 9.63 -5.52
C ALA A 337 28.66 9.71 -7.00
N SER A 338 27.66 8.91 -7.43
CA SER A 338 27.13 8.98 -8.79
C SER A 338 26.29 10.23 -9.03
N HIS A 339 25.71 10.84 -7.99
CA HIS A 339 24.92 12.07 -8.16
C HIS A 339 25.83 13.25 -8.46
N GLN A 340 26.93 13.38 -7.71
CA GLN A 340 27.91 14.45 -7.90
C GLN A 340 28.52 14.42 -9.31
N GLU A 341 28.83 13.23 -9.82
CA GLU A 341 29.37 13.03 -11.16
C GLU A 341 28.40 13.52 -12.24
N PHE A 342 27.14 13.06 -12.22
CA PHE A 342 26.11 13.53 -13.14
C PHE A 342 25.83 15.02 -12.98
N PHE A 343 25.88 15.56 -11.76
CA PHE A 343 25.71 16.99 -11.51
C PHE A 343 26.82 17.80 -12.20
N ASN A 344 28.07 17.35 -12.07
CA ASN A 344 29.22 17.98 -12.72
C ASN A 344 29.11 17.88 -14.25
N TRP A 345 28.65 16.75 -14.79
CA TRP A 345 28.41 16.60 -16.22
C TRP A 345 27.32 17.54 -16.75
N VAL A 346 26.19 17.66 -16.05
CA VAL A 346 25.11 18.58 -16.43
C VAL A 346 25.62 20.03 -16.42
N GLN A 347 26.32 20.44 -15.35
CA GLN A 347 26.91 21.77 -15.24
C GLN A 347 27.96 22.03 -16.36
N GLY A 348 28.82 21.04 -16.64
CA GLY A 348 29.83 21.12 -17.68
C GLY A 348 29.22 21.28 -19.08
N ALA A 349 28.17 20.51 -19.39
CA ALA A 349 27.42 20.62 -20.63
C ALA A 349 26.77 22.01 -20.76
N PHE A 350 26.09 22.49 -19.72
CA PHE A 350 25.44 23.81 -19.71
C PHE A 350 26.44 24.94 -19.93
N ASN A 351 27.55 24.95 -19.19
CA ASN A 351 28.60 25.96 -19.34
C ASN A 351 29.25 25.95 -20.73
N THR A 352 29.38 24.77 -21.34
CA THR A 352 29.92 24.64 -22.69
C THR A 352 28.93 25.18 -23.72
N TRP A 353 27.68 24.72 -23.68
CA TRP A 353 26.63 25.18 -24.60
C TRP A 353 26.36 26.67 -24.48
N GLN A 354 26.35 27.25 -23.27
CA GLN A 354 26.19 28.70 -23.10
C GLN A 354 27.31 29.52 -23.73
N ARG A 355 28.57 29.04 -23.64
CA ARG A 355 29.72 29.69 -24.28
C ARG A 355 29.61 29.59 -25.80
N THR A 356 29.30 28.40 -26.32
CA THR A 356 29.14 28.15 -27.75
C THR A 356 27.98 28.95 -28.35
N LEU A 357 26.83 29.03 -27.66
CA LEU A 357 25.68 29.83 -28.09
C LEU A 357 25.95 31.35 -28.07
N ALA A 358 26.96 31.80 -27.33
CA ALA A 358 27.36 33.21 -27.28
C ALA A 358 28.37 33.61 -28.38
N LEU A 359 28.85 32.65 -29.17
CA LEU A 359 29.70 32.91 -30.34
C LEU A 359 28.91 33.61 -31.47
N ASP A 360 29.62 34.11 -32.46
CA ASP A 360 29.02 34.75 -33.64
C ASP A 360 28.11 33.78 -34.42
N GLU A 361 27.09 34.30 -35.11
CA GLU A 361 26.16 33.47 -35.91
C GLU A 361 26.84 32.72 -37.07
N ALA A 362 27.98 33.23 -37.53
CA ALA A 362 28.78 32.59 -38.55
C ALA A 362 29.69 31.47 -38.03
N ASP A 363 29.85 31.35 -36.70
CA ASP A 363 30.75 30.39 -36.07
C ASP A 363 30.28 28.94 -36.32
N PRO A 364 31.13 28.04 -36.85
CA PRO A 364 30.78 26.65 -37.10
C PRO A 364 30.30 25.90 -35.85
N ASP A 365 30.94 26.11 -34.69
CA ASP A 365 30.60 25.38 -33.46
C ASP A 365 29.20 25.77 -32.97
N ARG A 366 28.83 27.04 -33.13
CA ARG A 366 27.47 27.51 -32.84
C ARG A 366 26.44 26.89 -33.77
N ARG A 367 26.75 26.80 -35.06
CA ARG A 367 25.84 26.21 -36.06
C ARG A 367 25.64 24.72 -35.81
N ASP A 368 26.70 24.00 -35.50
CA ASP A 368 26.64 22.56 -35.18
C ASP A 368 25.82 22.32 -33.91
N LEU A 369 26.06 23.11 -32.85
CA LEU A 369 25.25 23.01 -31.63
C LEU A 369 23.77 23.32 -31.89
N LEU A 370 23.46 24.35 -32.68
CA LEU A 370 22.07 24.65 -33.06
C LEU A 370 21.44 23.53 -33.89
N ALA A 371 22.20 22.85 -34.76
CA ALA A 371 21.71 21.68 -35.48
C ALA A 371 21.36 20.52 -34.52
N GLU A 372 22.15 20.29 -33.48
CA GLU A 372 21.82 19.31 -32.43
C GLU A 372 20.54 19.69 -31.65
N PHE A 373 20.35 20.98 -31.36
CA PHE A 373 19.10 21.47 -30.75
C PHE A 373 17.91 21.36 -31.70
N ALA A 374 18.10 21.48 -33.02
CA ALA A 374 17.05 21.28 -34.01
C ALA A 374 16.53 19.83 -33.99
N VAL A 375 17.42 18.84 -33.82
CA VAL A 375 17.00 17.44 -33.64
C VAL A 375 16.12 17.26 -32.41
N ALA A 376 16.49 17.88 -31.28
CA ALA A 376 15.68 17.84 -30.06
C ALA A 376 14.33 18.59 -30.22
N TYR A 377 14.31 19.65 -31.02
CA TYR A 377 13.10 20.39 -31.37
C TYR A 377 12.15 19.54 -32.22
N ASP A 378 12.66 18.93 -33.28
CA ASP A 378 11.86 18.08 -34.18
C ASP A 378 11.23 16.92 -33.40
N ASP A 379 11.97 16.35 -32.45
CA ASP A 379 11.42 15.35 -31.55
C ASP A 379 10.24 15.86 -30.73
N LEU A 380 10.39 17.01 -30.06
CA LEU A 380 9.30 17.60 -29.28
C LEU A 380 8.10 17.99 -30.13
N ALA A 381 8.33 18.46 -31.35
CA ALA A 381 7.28 18.83 -32.29
C ALA A 381 6.39 17.63 -32.69
N THR A 382 6.85 16.38 -32.51
CA THR A 382 6.01 15.20 -32.74
C THR A 382 4.88 15.03 -31.72
N THR A 383 4.99 15.64 -30.54
CA THR A 383 4.04 15.46 -29.43
C THR A 383 3.48 16.76 -28.88
N ALA A 384 4.17 17.88 -29.02
CA ALA A 384 3.70 19.19 -28.59
C ALA A 384 3.29 20.06 -29.78
N ASN A 385 1.97 20.23 -29.91
CA ASN A 385 1.34 20.98 -31.01
C ASN A 385 1.48 22.50 -30.89
N ASP A 386 2.06 22.98 -29.80
CA ASP A 386 2.15 24.39 -29.43
C ASP A 386 3.60 24.90 -29.37
N LEU A 387 4.56 24.19 -29.99
CA LEU A 387 5.94 24.67 -30.12
C LEU A 387 6.00 25.90 -31.05
N PRO A 388 6.61 27.02 -30.61
CA PRO A 388 6.98 28.11 -31.50
C PRO A 388 8.01 27.65 -32.56
N PRO A 389 8.13 28.33 -33.71
CA PRO A 389 9.13 27.99 -34.72
C PRO A 389 10.56 27.92 -34.15
N PHE A 390 11.38 26.99 -34.65
CA PHE A 390 12.71 26.73 -34.11
C PHE A 390 13.62 27.97 -34.08
N ASP A 391 13.55 28.87 -35.07
CA ASP A 391 14.34 30.10 -35.10
C ASP A 391 14.00 31.05 -33.93
N VAL A 392 12.74 31.01 -33.45
CA VAL A 392 12.29 31.77 -32.27
C VAL A 392 12.81 31.10 -31.00
N VAL A 393 12.66 29.77 -30.91
CA VAL A 393 13.16 28.98 -29.77
C VAL A 393 14.67 29.10 -29.62
N ALA A 394 15.41 28.99 -30.72
CA ALA A 394 16.87 29.06 -30.77
C ALA A 394 17.41 30.39 -30.23
N ARG A 395 16.73 31.51 -30.53
CA ARG A 395 17.08 32.84 -30.02
C ARG A 395 16.93 32.97 -28.51
N GLU A 396 15.99 32.24 -27.91
CA GLU A 396 15.75 32.27 -26.46
C GLU A 396 16.57 31.25 -25.67
N LEU A 397 17.27 30.31 -26.32
CA LEU A 397 18.05 29.26 -25.63
C LEU A 397 19.04 29.84 -24.60
N LEU A 398 19.80 30.87 -24.97
CA LEU A 398 20.78 31.47 -24.04
C LEU A 398 20.11 32.07 -22.80
N ARG A 399 18.92 32.67 -22.95
CA ARG A 399 18.11 33.17 -21.84
C ARG A 399 17.49 32.03 -21.05
N ALA A 400 17.07 30.95 -21.69
CA ALA A 400 16.58 29.74 -21.05
C ALA A 400 17.64 29.17 -20.10
N PHE A 401 18.89 29.03 -20.55
CA PHE A 401 19.99 28.58 -19.68
C PHE A 401 20.20 29.48 -18.47
N ARG A 402 20.15 30.81 -18.65
CA ARG A 402 20.27 31.78 -17.54
C ARG A 402 19.11 31.70 -16.53
N ASN A 403 17.95 31.15 -16.93
CA ASN A 403 16.77 30.98 -16.10
C ASN A 403 16.57 29.53 -15.62
N THR A 404 17.58 28.68 -15.77
CA THR A 404 17.57 27.29 -15.32
C THR A 404 18.60 27.08 -14.20
N THR A 405 18.17 26.48 -13.09
CA THR A 405 19.05 26.11 -11.97
C THR A 405 19.29 24.59 -11.96
N VAL A 406 20.55 24.18 -11.79
CA VAL A 406 20.92 22.78 -11.53
C VAL A 406 21.14 22.60 -10.04
N MET A 407 20.44 21.64 -9.43
CA MET A 407 20.50 21.36 -8.00
C MET A 407 20.82 19.90 -7.74
N GLU A 408 21.86 19.65 -6.95
CA GLU A 408 22.14 18.32 -6.42
C GLU A 408 21.27 18.03 -5.20
N ILE A 409 20.56 16.91 -5.23
CA ILE A 409 19.66 16.46 -4.18
C ILE A 409 20.21 15.16 -3.58
N ASN A 410 20.91 15.30 -2.46
CA ASN A 410 21.46 14.18 -1.71
C ASN A 410 20.63 13.86 -0.47
N ALA A 411 20.46 12.57 -0.20
CA ALA A 411 19.79 12.07 0.99
C ALA A 411 20.59 12.48 2.23
N VAL A 412 20.13 13.51 2.93
CA VAL A 412 20.54 13.77 4.31
C VAL A 412 19.45 13.18 5.20
N PRO A 413 19.78 12.26 6.13
CA PRO A 413 18.79 11.68 7.04
C PRO A 413 17.95 12.76 7.72
N GLY A 414 16.63 12.71 7.54
CA GLY A 414 15.68 13.61 8.19
C GLY A 414 15.46 14.98 7.52
N LYS A 415 16.01 15.25 6.33
CA LYS A 415 15.72 16.47 5.57
C LYS A 415 15.27 16.17 4.14
N THR A 416 14.02 16.51 3.83
CA THR A 416 13.54 16.62 2.44
C THR A 416 13.89 18.03 1.93
N PRO A 417 14.54 18.17 0.76
CA PRO A 417 14.86 19.49 0.22
C PRO A 417 13.58 20.25 -0.14
N THR A 418 13.55 21.55 0.17
CA THR A 418 12.49 22.46 -0.30
C THR A 418 13.02 23.24 -1.49
N ILE A 419 12.32 23.16 -2.63
CA ILE A 419 12.72 23.85 -3.86
C ILE A 419 11.87 25.12 -3.98
N PRO A 420 12.47 26.31 -4.10
CA PRO A 420 11.73 27.55 -4.28
C PRO A 420 11.34 27.70 -5.75
N TRP A 421 10.39 26.88 -6.20
CA TRP A 421 10.08 26.70 -7.62
C TRP A 421 9.83 28.00 -8.40
N GLN A 422 9.25 29.00 -7.75
CA GLN A 422 8.94 30.31 -8.36
C GLN A 422 10.18 31.16 -8.69
N ASN A 423 11.36 30.81 -8.19
CA ASN A 423 12.57 31.61 -8.40
C ASN A 423 13.18 31.45 -9.79
N CYS A 424 12.89 30.35 -10.49
CA CYS A 424 13.47 30.04 -11.80
C CYS A 424 12.44 29.34 -12.69
N LEU A 425 12.59 29.50 -14.02
CA LEU A 425 11.72 28.84 -14.99
C LEU A 425 12.13 27.39 -15.25
N GLY A 426 13.42 27.07 -15.15
CA GLY A 426 13.96 25.73 -15.33
C GLY A 426 14.62 25.18 -14.06
N TRP A 427 14.41 23.90 -13.78
CA TRP A 427 15.06 23.20 -12.66
C TRP A 427 15.60 21.84 -13.11
N VAL A 428 16.89 21.59 -13.01
CA VAL A 428 17.47 20.24 -13.19
C VAL A 428 17.86 19.68 -11.83
N LEU A 429 17.17 18.62 -11.41
CA LEU A 429 17.39 17.99 -10.12
C LEU A 429 18.21 16.71 -10.32
N VAL A 430 19.39 16.65 -9.73
CA VAL A 430 20.29 15.49 -9.84
C VAL A 430 20.38 14.80 -8.50
N GLY A 431 19.88 13.57 -8.38
CA GLY A 431 19.85 12.91 -7.08
C GLY A 431 19.27 11.51 -7.07
N GLY A 432 19.19 10.95 -5.86
CA GLY A 432 18.68 9.59 -5.62
C GLY A 432 17.70 9.56 -4.45
N GLN A 433 18.13 9.02 -3.31
CA GLN A 433 17.23 8.73 -2.17
C GLN A 433 16.65 9.96 -1.44
N ALA A 434 17.17 11.18 -1.61
CA ALA A 434 16.56 12.36 -0.96
C ALA A 434 15.17 12.72 -1.52
N MET A 435 14.79 12.09 -2.65
CA MET A 435 13.49 12.23 -3.31
C MET A 435 12.58 11.03 -3.01
N ASP A 436 12.72 10.47 -1.80
CA ASP A 436 11.91 9.39 -1.25
C ASP A 436 10.39 9.72 -1.26
N ARG A 437 9.56 8.72 -0.96
CA ARG A 437 8.07 8.79 -0.94
C ARG A 437 7.54 10.13 -0.41
N GLY A 438 6.60 10.73 -1.15
CA GLY A 438 5.92 11.98 -0.77
C GLY A 438 6.54 13.27 -1.35
N PHE A 439 7.77 13.24 -1.88
CA PHE A 439 8.33 14.38 -2.61
C PHE A 439 7.66 14.55 -3.98
N THR A 440 7.05 15.71 -4.22
CA THR A 440 6.40 16.05 -5.50
C THR A 440 7.32 16.95 -6.32
N VAL A 441 7.65 16.52 -7.54
CA VAL A 441 8.44 17.30 -8.50
C VAL A 441 7.47 18.08 -9.39
N GLU A 442 7.33 19.38 -9.14
CA GLU A 442 6.41 20.24 -9.87
C GLU A 442 6.97 20.60 -11.25
N GLY A 443 6.12 20.60 -12.29
CA GLY A 443 6.54 20.95 -13.65
C GLY A 443 7.44 19.93 -14.37
N LEU A 444 7.51 18.69 -13.89
CA LEU A 444 8.40 17.66 -14.46
C LEU A 444 8.04 17.28 -15.89
N THR A 445 8.93 17.63 -16.83
CA THR A 445 8.86 17.28 -18.26
C THR A 445 9.83 16.18 -18.63
N VAL A 446 11.09 16.25 -18.20
CA VAL A 446 12.11 15.26 -18.58
C VAL A 446 12.55 14.42 -17.39
N THR A 447 12.49 13.09 -17.52
CA THR A 447 13.06 12.15 -16.53
C THR A 447 14.16 11.33 -17.19
N TYR A 448 15.34 11.26 -16.56
CA TYR A 448 16.47 10.46 -17.01
C TYR A 448 16.94 9.52 -15.90
N MET A 449 16.76 8.21 -16.10
CA MET A 449 16.98 7.18 -15.08
C MET A 449 17.85 6.04 -15.62
N PRO A 450 19.18 6.22 -15.68
CA PRO A 450 20.13 5.27 -16.26
C PRO A 450 20.52 4.17 -15.25
N ARG A 451 19.59 3.73 -14.40
CA ARG A 451 19.88 2.73 -13.36
C ARG A 451 18.94 1.55 -13.51
N GLY A 452 19.44 0.37 -13.20
CA GLY A 452 18.60 -0.82 -13.11
C GLY A 452 17.56 -0.73 -11.97
N VAL A 453 16.62 -1.68 -12.00
CA VAL A 453 15.51 -1.80 -11.04
C VAL A 453 16.04 -1.87 -9.59
N GLY A 454 17.18 -2.51 -9.36
CA GLY A 454 17.68 -2.83 -8.02
C GLY A 454 16.97 -4.08 -7.46
N VAL A 455 16.81 -4.20 -6.14
CA VAL A 455 15.94 -5.23 -5.54
C VAL A 455 14.49 -4.88 -5.93
N GLY A 456 13.91 -5.69 -6.81
CA GLY A 456 12.80 -5.35 -7.70
C GLY A 456 11.41 -5.38 -7.07
N ASN A 457 11.15 -4.50 -6.09
CA ASN A 457 9.81 -4.42 -5.51
C ASN A 457 8.91 -3.52 -6.37
N ALA A 458 7.68 -3.95 -6.66
CA ALA A 458 6.67 -3.17 -7.38
C ALA A 458 6.46 -1.76 -6.77
N ASP A 459 6.48 -1.70 -5.44
CA ASP A 459 6.44 -0.49 -4.64
C ASP A 459 7.61 0.48 -4.96
N THR A 460 8.82 -0.07 -5.10
CA THR A 460 10.03 0.68 -5.49
C THR A 460 9.94 1.23 -6.92
N VAL A 461 9.27 0.52 -7.83
CA VAL A 461 9.02 0.97 -9.21
C VAL A 461 8.00 2.12 -9.20
N GLN A 462 6.86 1.96 -8.52
CA GLN A 462 5.82 2.98 -8.47
C GLN A 462 6.33 4.29 -7.81
N GLN A 463 7.14 4.17 -6.76
CA GLN A 463 7.83 5.31 -6.15
C GLN A 463 8.75 6.09 -7.08
N ARG A 464 9.23 5.49 -8.16
CA ARG A 464 10.10 6.16 -9.12
C ARG A 464 9.32 6.85 -10.23
N GLY A 465 8.02 6.53 -10.38
CA GLY A 465 7.10 7.10 -11.36
C GLY A 465 6.68 8.55 -11.06
N ARG A 466 7.63 9.45 -10.83
CA ARG A 466 7.37 10.89 -10.57
C ARG A 466 6.81 11.64 -11.77
N PHE A 467 6.88 11.02 -12.94
CA PHE A 467 6.32 11.53 -14.19
C PHE A 467 4.81 11.27 -14.33
N PHE A 468 4.14 10.63 -13.35
CA PHE A 468 2.68 10.62 -13.26
C PHE A 468 2.13 11.92 -12.65
N GLY A 469 0.82 12.17 -12.75
CA GLY A 469 0.15 13.31 -12.14
C GLY A 469 -0.62 14.19 -13.12
N TYR A 470 -1.05 15.36 -12.67
CA TYR A 470 -1.78 16.33 -13.51
C TYR A 470 -0.82 17.05 -14.47
N LYS A 471 -0.63 16.47 -15.65
CA LYS A 471 0.36 16.90 -16.65
C LYS A 471 -0.20 17.13 -18.04
N GLN A 472 -1.50 16.91 -18.26
CA GLN A 472 -2.09 17.00 -19.60
C GLN A 472 -1.79 18.33 -20.31
N GLY A 473 -1.78 19.43 -19.57
CA GLY A 473 -1.46 20.76 -20.12
C GLY A 473 -0.04 20.92 -20.68
N TYR A 474 0.89 20.02 -20.34
CA TYR A 474 2.26 20.02 -20.84
C TYR A 474 2.75 18.62 -21.25
N LEU A 475 1.82 17.68 -21.49
CA LEU A 475 2.14 16.28 -21.82
C LEU A 475 3.04 16.18 -23.06
N GLY A 476 2.78 17.01 -24.07
CA GLY A 476 3.57 17.04 -25.30
C GLY A 476 5.06 17.37 -25.08
N TYR A 477 5.43 17.94 -23.94
CA TYR A 477 6.82 18.24 -23.56
C TYR A 477 7.47 17.11 -22.73
N CYS A 478 6.73 16.06 -22.39
CA CYS A 478 7.22 15.00 -21.52
C CYS A 478 8.12 14.01 -22.25
N ARG A 479 9.29 13.68 -21.69
CA ARG A 479 10.17 12.58 -22.13
C ARG A 479 10.71 11.79 -20.93
N ILE A 480 10.63 10.47 -21.02
CA ILE A 480 11.04 9.57 -19.94
C ILE A 480 12.08 8.60 -20.49
N TYR A 481 13.33 8.75 -20.07
CA TYR A 481 14.46 7.91 -20.43
C TYR A 481 14.69 6.89 -19.32
N LEU A 482 14.55 5.60 -19.64
CA LEU A 482 14.66 4.49 -18.69
C LEU A 482 15.65 3.44 -19.20
N GLU A 483 16.38 2.83 -18.27
CA GLU A 483 17.06 1.54 -18.51
C GLU A 483 16.03 0.47 -18.93
N ALA A 484 16.43 -0.50 -19.76
CA ALA A 484 15.55 -1.49 -20.37
C ALA A 484 14.74 -2.31 -19.35
N GLY A 485 15.40 -2.81 -18.30
CA GLY A 485 14.76 -3.54 -17.20
C GLY A 485 13.77 -2.68 -16.42
N VAL A 486 14.10 -1.41 -16.15
CA VAL A 486 13.16 -0.46 -15.50
C VAL A 486 11.95 -0.18 -16.37
N ARG A 487 12.14 0.03 -17.68
CA ARG A 487 11.03 0.23 -18.63
C ARG A 487 10.09 -0.97 -18.63
N GLN A 488 10.62 -2.18 -18.72
CA GLN A 488 9.82 -3.40 -18.68
C GLN A 488 9.08 -3.54 -17.35
N ALA A 489 9.77 -3.26 -16.23
CA ALA A 489 9.16 -3.31 -14.91
C ALA A 489 7.98 -2.32 -14.77
N PHE A 490 8.07 -1.10 -15.32
CA PHE A 490 6.95 -0.17 -15.34
C PHE A 490 5.80 -0.67 -16.22
N HIS A 491 6.09 -1.21 -17.40
CA HIS A 491 5.06 -1.76 -18.28
C HIS A 491 4.27 -2.88 -17.59
N ASP A 492 4.98 -3.84 -17.00
CA ASP A 492 4.37 -4.98 -16.31
C ASP A 492 3.60 -4.55 -15.06
N TYR A 493 4.15 -3.58 -14.32
CA TYR A 493 3.49 -2.97 -13.17
C TYR A 493 2.17 -2.29 -13.55
N VAL A 494 2.17 -1.47 -14.60
CA VAL A 494 0.98 -0.73 -15.03
C VAL A 494 -0.11 -1.69 -15.50
N ALA A 495 0.25 -2.72 -16.27
CA ALA A 495 -0.71 -3.74 -16.69
C ALA A 495 -1.37 -4.42 -15.48
N HIS A 496 -0.57 -4.77 -14.48
CA HIS A 496 -1.05 -5.38 -13.23
C HIS A 496 -1.91 -4.43 -12.38
N GLU A 497 -1.50 -3.16 -12.23
CA GLU A 497 -2.23 -2.14 -11.48
C GLU A 497 -3.63 -1.92 -12.09
N GLU A 498 -3.74 -1.81 -13.41
CA GLU A 498 -5.00 -1.65 -14.11
C GLU A 498 -5.91 -2.87 -13.95
N GLU A 499 -5.36 -4.10 -14.04
CA GLU A 499 -6.13 -5.32 -13.84
C GLU A 499 -6.72 -5.41 -12.43
N VAL A 500 -5.90 -5.19 -11.40
CA VAL A 500 -6.35 -5.18 -10.00
C VAL A 500 -7.42 -4.10 -9.78
N ARG A 501 -7.23 -2.92 -10.38
CA ARG A 501 -8.17 -1.81 -10.25
C ARG A 501 -9.54 -2.15 -10.84
N VAL A 502 -9.60 -2.69 -12.06
CA VAL A 502 -10.86 -3.12 -12.69
C VAL A 502 -11.57 -4.15 -11.83
N GLN A 503 -10.84 -5.14 -11.31
CA GLN A 503 -11.41 -6.16 -10.43
C GLN A 503 -12.00 -5.58 -9.13
N LEU A 504 -11.35 -4.57 -8.55
CA LEU A 504 -11.83 -3.91 -7.34
C LEU A 504 -13.03 -3.00 -7.62
N GLU A 505 -13.05 -2.30 -8.75
CA GLU A 505 -14.20 -1.50 -9.19
C GLU A 505 -15.44 -2.38 -9.41
N ASP A 506 -15.26 -3.52 -10.08
CA ASP A 506 -16.34 -4.49 -10.29
C ASP A 506 -16.82 -5.09 -8.98
N TYR A 507 -15.90 -5.35 -8.05
CA TYR A 507 -16.25 -5.86 -6.74
C TYR A 507 -16.98 -4.83 -5.87
N GLU A 508 -16.52 -3.58 -5.87
CA GLU A 508 -17.13 -2.48 -5.15
C GLU A 508 -18.63 -2.35 -5.51
N ARG A 509 -18.97 -2.52 -6.78
CA ARG A 509 -20.37 -2.51 -7.27
C ARG A 509 -21.25 -3.58 -6.64
N THR A 510 -20.67 -4.67 -6.14
CA THR A 510 -21.44 -5.74 -5.47
C THR A 510 -21.91 -5.36 -4.06
N GLY A 511 -21.25 -4.38 -3.42
CA GLY A 511 -21.50 -3.98 -2.03
C GLY A 511 -21.20 -5.06 -0.99
N LYS A 512 -20.55 -6.16 -1.39
CA LYS A 512 -20.13 -7.21 -0.47
C LYS A 512 -18.88 -6.79 0.29
N PRO A 513 -18.66 -7.28 1.52
CA PRO A 513 -17.44 -7.00 2.26
C PRO A 513 -16.20 -7.45 1.49
N LEU A 514 -15.14 -6.66 1.46
CA LEU A 514 -13.90 -6.93 0.72
C LEU A 514 -13.21 -8.24 1.16
N ASP A 515 -13.52 -8.73 2.36
CA ASP A 515 -13.15 -10.08 2.80
C ASP A 515 -13.57 -11.15 1.78
N ASP A 516 -14.75 -11.07 1.16
CA ASP A 516 -15.18 -12.05 0.15
C ASP A 516 -14.45 -11.88 -1.21
N TRP A 517 -13.98 -10.67 -1.55
CA TRP A 517 -13.14 -10.48 -2.74
C TRP A 517 -11.77 -11.13 -2.56
N LYS A 518 -11.19 -11.01 -1.36
CA LYS A 518 -9.90 -11.64 -1.02
C LYS A 518 -9.99 -13.17 -1.15
N ARG A 519 -11.16 -13.75 -0.85
CA ARG A 519 -11.47 -15.17 -1.11
C ARG A 519 -11.48 -15.47 -2.61
N ALA A 520 -12.18 -14.64 -3.38
CA ALA A 520 -12.27 -14.79 -4.84
C ALA A 520 -10.91 -14.63 -5.53
N PHE A 521 -10.02 -13.76 -5.03
CA PHE A 521 -8.64 -13.61 -5.51
C PHE A 521 -7.82 -14.92 -5.39
N ILE A 522 -7.97 -15.65 -4.27
CA ILE A 522 -7.30 -16.95 -4.07
C ILE A 522 -7.94 -18.03 -4.96
N LEU A 523 -9.26 -18.00 -5.13
CA LEU A 523 -10.04 -19.09 -5.70
C LEU A 523 -10.28 -18.98 -7.21
N SER A 524 -10.19 -17.78 -7.79
CA SER A 524 -10.55 -17.54 -9.18
C SER A 524 -9.31 -17.29 -10.04
N PRO A 525 -9.02 -18.17 -11.02
CA PRO A 525 -7.95 -17.94 -11.99
C PRO A 525 -8.11 -16.63 -12.77
N SER A 526 -9.35 -16.15 -12.94
CA SER A 526 -9.65 -14.91 -13.66
C SER A 526 -9.46 -13.64 -12.82
N LEU A 527 -9.24 -13.77 -11.51
CA LEU A 527 -8.98 -12.65 -10.59
C LEU A 527 -7.50 -12.61 -10.13
N LYS A 528 -6.65 -13.52 -10.64
CA LYS A 528 -5.22 -13.57 -10.31
C LYS A 528 -4.44 -12.70 -11.31
N PRO A 529 -3.90 -11.54 -10.91
CA PRO A 529 -3.41 -10.56 -11.87
C PRO A 529 -1.97 -10.83 -12.33
N THR A 530 -1.49 -12.08 -12.35
CA THR A 530 -0.13 -12.38 -12.81
C THR A 530 0.00 -13.67 -13.60
N ARG A 531 0.37 -13.51 -14.89
CA ARG A 531 1.50 -14.28 -15.43
C ARG A 531 2.66 -14.14 -14.44
N SER A 532 3.27 -15.26 -14.06
CA SER A 532 4.22 -15.56 -12.97
C SER A 532 5.39 -14.59 -12.65
N SER A 533 5.42 -13.35 -13.14
CA SER A 533 6.56 -12.43 -13.06
C SER A 533 6.34 -11.15 -12.23
N VAL A 534 5.13 -10.79 -11.79
CA VAL A 534 4.89 -9.43 -11.20
C VAL A 534 4.61 -9.44 -9.69
N LEU A 535 4.35 -10.59 -9.06
CA LEU A 535 4.24 -10.70 -7.61
C LEU A 535 5.58 -11.11 -6.98
N ASP A 536 6.60 -10.27 -7.15
CA ASP A 536 7.73 -10.22 -6.21
C ASP A 536 7.24 -9.53 -4.92
N LEU A 537 6.38 -10.25 -4.19
CA LEU A 537 5.96 -9.89 -2.85
C LEU A 537 7.12 -10.21 -1.91
N ASP A 538 8.04 -9.26 -1.78
CA ASP A 538 9.23 -9.33 -0.92
C ASP A 538 8.93 -9.69 0.55
N TYR A 539 7.65 -9.65 0.94
CA TYR A 539 7.12 -9.95 2.28
C TYR A 539 6.82 -11.43 2.55
N MET A 540 6.72 -12.29 1.52
CA MET A 540 6.42 -13.72 1.68
C MET A 540 7.62 -14.51 1.16
N ARG A 541 8.52 -14.97 2.03
CA ARG A 541 9.69 -15.78 1.66
C ARG A 541 9.59 -17.18 2.29
N GLY A 542 9.53 -18.22 1.47
CA GLY A 542 9.32 -19.60 1.91
C GLY A 542 8.94 -20.55 0.77
N ALA A 543 8.89 -21.84 1.07
CA ALA A 543 8.27 -22.85 0.21
C ALA A 543 7.83 -23.99 1.13
N PHE A 544 6.55 -24.39 1.05
CA PHE A 544 6.18 -25.68 1.61
C PHE A 544 6.50 -26.77 0.59
N ALA A 545 7.33 -27.72 0.99
CA ALA A 545 7.74 -28.86 0.20
C ALA A 545 8.10 -29.96 1.20
N ASP A 546 7.28 -31.01 1.24
CA ASP A 546 7.29 -32.03 2.31
C ASP A 546 7.32 -31.39 3.70
N SER A 547 6.46 -30.40 3.90
CA SER A 547 6.40 -29.68 5.15
C SER A 547 4.98 -29.31 5.56
N TRP A 548 4.81 -29.14 6.87
CA TRP A 548 3.57 -28.75 7.50
C TRP A 548 3.52 -27.24 7.68
N PHE A 549 2.42 -26.62 7.25
CA PHE A 549 1.87 -25.47 7.94
C PHE A 549 1.28 -25.95 9.28
N GLU A 550 1.72 -25.36 10.38
CA GLU A 550 1.12 -25.52 11.70
C GLU A 550 1.06 -24.13 12.38
N PRO A 551 -0.10 -23.69 12.91
CA PRO A 551 -0.19 -22.44 13.63
C PRO A 551 0.43 -22.57 15.02
N LYS A 552 1.12 -21.52 15.45
CA LYS A 552 1.73 -21.41 16.78
C LYS A 552 0.82 -20.68 17.77
N TYR A 553 -0.07 -19.85 17.25
CA TYR A 553 -1.08 -19.13 18.01
C TYR A 553 -2.45 -19.75 17.79
N VAL A 554 -3.12 -20.08 18.90
CA VAL A 554 -4.40 -20.79 18.88
C VAL A 554 -5.47 -20.06 19.69
N GLY A 555 -5.12 -18.97 20.38
CA GLY A 555 -6.08 -18.08 21.02
C GLY A 555 -6.81 -17.16 20.03
N GLY A 556 -7.61 -16.23 20.55
CA GLY A 556 -8.23 -15.16 19.78
C GLY A 556 -9.50 -14.59 20.43
N PRO A 557 -10.06 -13.50 19.90
CA PRO A 557 -11.34 -12.95 20.33
C PRO A 557 -12.47 -13.99 20.22
N THR A 558 -13.49 -13.88 21.07
CA THR A 558 -14.59 -14.86 21.14
C THR A 558 -15.34 -14.96 19.82
N GLU A 559 -15.45 -13.86 19.09
CA GLU A 559 -16.09 -13.76 17.78
C GLU A 559 -15.36 -14.60 16.74
N LEU A 560 -14.02 -14.53 16.71
CA LEU A 560 -13.18 -15.30 15.79
C LEU A 560 -13.31 -16.80 16.05
N LEU A 561 -13.19 -17.20 17.32
CA LEU A 561 -13.31 -18.61 17.70
C LEU A 561 -14.70 -19.17 17.39
N THR A 562 -15.74 -18.36 17.59
CA THR A 562 -17.13 -18.73 17.27
C THR A 562 -17.33 -18.89 15.76
N ALA A 563 -16.78 -17.98 14.95
CA ALA A 563 -16.83 -18.09 13.50
C ALA A 563 -16.15 -19.38 13.01
N ASN A 564 -14.94 -19.69 13.50
CA ASN A 564 -14.22 -20.91 13.12
C ASN A 564 -14.98 -22.20 13.50
N ARG A 565 -15.65 -22.22 14.65
CA ARG A 565 -16.52 -23.35 15.06
C ARG A 565 -17.66 -23.56 14.08
N GLN A 566 -18.29 -22.47 13.62
CA GLN A 566 -19.39 -22.54 12.66
C GLN A 566 -18.89 -23.03 11.29
N THR A 567 -17.77 -22.48 10.80
CA THR A 567 -17.12 -22.91 9.55
C THR A 567 -16.82 -24.42 9.57
N LEU A 568 -16.14 -24.88 10.62
CA LEU A 568 -15.75 -26.28 10.71
C LEU A 568 -16.96 -27.22 10.84
N LYS A 569 -17.96 -26.84 11.64
CA LYS A 569 -19.21 -27.62 11.78
C LYS A 569 -19.92 -27.76 10.44
N ALA A 570 -20.04 -26.67 9.67
CA ALA A 570 -20.70 -26.68 8.36
C ALA A 570 -19.93 -27.53 7.33
N PHE A 571 -18.60 -27.46 7.34
CA PHE A 571 -17.75 -28.28 6.50
C PHE A 571 -17.90 -29.77 6.83
N LEU A 572 -17.66 -30.15 8.09
CA LEU A 572 -17.66 -31.55 8.53
C LEU A 572 -19.03 -32.24 8.40
N ALA A 573 -20.14 -31.48 8.39
CA ALA A 573 -21.48 -32.05 8.19
C ALA A 573 -21.64 -32.78 6.85
N ASN A 574 -20.78 -32.51 5.87
CA ASN A 574 -20.85 -33.09 4.52
C ASN A 574 -19.61 -33.90 4.15
N VAL A 575 -18.72 -34.18 5.11
CA VAL A 575 -17.49 -34.95 4.87
C VAL A 575 -17.68 -36.38 5.38
N PRO A 576 -17.54 -37.41 4.51
CA PRO A 576 -17.73 -38.81 4.89
C PRO A 576 -16.51 -39.33 5.67
N LEU A 577 -16.37 -38.91 6.93
CA LEU A 577 -15.30 -39.36 7.82
C LEU A 577 -15.49 -40.82 8.25
N THR A 578 -14.48 -41.65 8.06
CA THR A 578 -14.41 -43.04 8.54
C THR A 578 -13.28 -43.21 9.55
N ASP A 579 -13.40 -44.17 10.46
CA ASP A 579 -12.32 -44.47 11.41
C ASP A 579 -11.06 -44.95 10.68
N MET A 580 -9.90 -44.43 11.09
CA MET A 580 -8.61 -44.83 10.55
C MET A 580 -8.11 -46.09 11.24
N ASP A 581 -7.59 -47.03 10.44
CA ASP A 581 -6.93 -48.22 10.96
C ASP A 581 -5.71 -47.87 11.83
N GLY A 582 -5.44 -48.74 12.80
CA GLY A 582 -4.39 -48.50 13.77
C GLY A 582 -4.11 -49.68 14.67
N HIS A 583 -2.98 -49.57 15.39
CA HIS A 583 -2.65 -50.55 16.40
C HIS A 583 -3.75 -50.60 17.47
N PRO A 584 -4.23 -51.78 17.89
CA PRO A 584 -5.32 -51.91 18.87
C PRO A 584 -5.05 -51.20 20.21
N ALA A 585 -3.77 -51.06 20.59
CA ALA A 585 -3.33 -50.36 21.79
C ALA A 585 -3.29 -48.82 21.68
N ARG A 586 -3.74 -48.22 20.58
CA ARG A 586 -3.90 -46.75 20.48
C ARG A 586 -4.91 -46.28 21.53
N THR A 587 -4.56 -45.22 22.26
CA THR A 587 -5.51 -44.56 23.18
C THR A 587 -6.62 -43.85 22.39
N GLU A 588 -7.72 -43.46 23.04
CA GLU A 588 -8.81 -42.74 22.36
C GLU A 588 -8.33 -41.46 21.67
N ILE A 589 -7.42 -40.71 22.29
CA ILE A 589 -6.83 -39.51 21.67
C ILE A 589 -5.89 -39.84 20.48
N GLN A 590 -5.47 -41.10 20.31
CA GLN A 590 -4.65 -41.58 19.18
C GLN A 590 -5.48 -42.23 18.06
N LYS A 591 -6.80 -42.35 18.22
CA LYS A 591 -7.72 -42.84 17.18
C LYS A 591 -8.24 -41.66 16.37
N HIS A 592 -8.28 -41.77 15.06
CA HIS A 592 -8.62 -40.65 14.16
C HIS A 592 -9.68 -41.07 13.17
N ARG A 593 -10.32 -40.07 12.56
CA ARG A 593 -11.19 -40.30 11.41
C ARG A 593 -10.61 -39.59 10.20
N SER A 594 -10.77 -40.16 9.01
CA SER A 594 -10.31 -39.55 7.78
C SER A 594 -11.35 -39.64 6.68
N ALA A 595 -11.25 -38.73 5.72
CA ALA A 595 -11.87 -38.84 4.42
C ALA A 595 -10.76 -38.63 3.39
N ASP A 596 -10.43 -39.68 2.63
CA ASP A 596 -9.48 -39.61 1.53
C ASP A 596 -10.20 -39.28 0.21
N ASP A 597 -9.45 -38.85 -0.78
CA ASP A 597 -9.91 -38.54 -2.14
C ASP A 597 -10.98 -37.44 -2.23
N LEU A 598 -10.97 -36.50 -1.28
CA LEU A 598 -11.78 -35.29 -1.35
C LEU A 598 -11.24 -34.33 -2.43
N SER A 599 -12.13 -33.58 -3.06
CA SER A 599 -11.74 -32.48 -3.96
C SER A 599 -10.95 -31.42 -3.18
N LEU A 600 -9.68 -31.19 -3.56
CA LEU A 600 -8.85 -30.17 -2.95
C LEU A 600 -9.44 -28.77 -3.20
N ALA A 601 -10.09 -28.55 -4.33
CA ALA A 601 -10.82 -27.31 -4.62
C ALA A 601 -11.96 -27.09 -3.61
N ASP A 602 -12.75 -28.13 -3.31
CA ASP A 602 -13.87 -28.02 -2.35
C ASP A 602 -13.35 -27.77 -0.93
N VAL A 603 -12.27 -28.45 -0.53
CA VAL A 603 -11.63 -28.23 0.78
C VAL A 603 -11.03 -26.84 0.88
N LEU A 604 -10.37 -26.35 -0.17
CA LEU A 604 -9.85 -24.99 -0.24
C LEU A 604 -10.98 -23.97 -0.05
N GLN A 605 -12.07 -24.11 -0.80
CA GLN A 605 -13.20 -23.16 -0.80
C GLN A 605 -14.01 -23.20 0.49
N ARG A 606 -14.38 -24.39 0.99
CA ARG A 606 -15.36 -24.56 2.07
C ARG A 606 -14.75 -24.62 3.46
N LEU A 607 -13.43 -24.82 3.56
CA LEU A 607 -12.72 -24.90 4.83
C LEU A 607 -11.55 -23.93 4.90
N LEU A 608 -10.59 -24.05 3.98
CA LEU A 608 -9.30 -23.38 4.16
C LEU A 608 -9.42 -21.85 4.02
N VAL A 609 -10.11 -21.38 2.99
CA VAL A 609 -10.34 -19.94 2.76
C VAL A 609 -11.28 -19.32 3.81
N GLU A 610 -12.14 -20.12 4.43
CA GLU A 610 -13.12 -19.66 5.43
C GLU A 610 -12.56 -19.61 6.86
N LEU A 611 -11.40 -20.23 7.13
CA LEU A 611 -10.81 -20.27 8.46
C LEU A 611 -10.07 -18.97 8.81
N ARG A 612 -10.29 -18.46 10.03
CA ARG A 612 -9.66 -17.25 10.56
C ARG A 612 -8.54 -17.60 11.56
N LEU A 613 -7.33 -17.06 11.41
CA LEU A 613 -6.21 -17.16 12.35
C LEU A 613 -6.00 -15.82 13.06
N ALA A 614 -5.77 -15.85 14.38
CA ALA A 614 -5.62 -14.64 15.18
C ALA A 614 -4.21 -14.00 15.11
N GLU A 615 -3.17 -14.76 14.73
CA GLU A 615 -1.79 -14.26 14.67
C GLU A 615 -1.32 -14.08 13.23
N LEU A 616 -0.70 -12.92 12.98
CA LEU A 616 -0.27 -12.49 11.66
C LEU A 616 0.73 -13.44 10.98
N ARG A 617 1.69 -14.01 11.72
CA ARG A 617 2.69 -14.92 11.14
C ARG A 617 2.07 -16.24 10.67
N ASP A 618 1.14 -16.76 11.46
CA ASP A 618 0.40 -17.95 11.07
C ASP A 618 -0.47 -17.63 9.85
N SER A 619 -1.11 -16.45 9.81
CA SER A 619 -1.86 -15.96 8.65
C SER A 619 -1.02 -15.88 7.36
N GLN A 620 0.21 -15.36 7.41
CA GLN A 620 1.08 -15.30 6.22
C GLN A 620 1.51 -16.68 5.71
N ASN A 621 1.99 -17.54 6.61
CA ASN A 621 2.37 -18.91 6.27
C ASN A 621 1.16 -19.68 5.71
N TYR A 622 -0.03 -19.42 6.26
CA TYR A 622 -1.28 -19.98 5.78
C TYR A 622 -1.60 -19.50 4.37
N ILE A 623 -1.56 -18.19 4.10
CA ILE A 623 -1.76 -17.65 2.75
C ILE A 623 -0.75 -18.23 1.77
N GLY A 624 0.52 -18.38 2.16
CA GLY A 624 1.53 -19.03 1.31
C GLY A 624 1.14 -20.45 0.94
N ALA A 625 0.67 -21.23 1.92
CA ALA A 625 0.12 -22.56 1.69
C ALA A 625 -1.10 -22.53 0.74
N LEU A 626 -2.04 -21.58 0.93
CA LEU A 626 -3.22 -21.43 0.07
C LEU A 626 -2.84 -21.06 -1.38
N LEU A 627 -1.85 -20.18 -1.57
CA LEU A 627 -1.37 -19.79 -2.90
C LEU A 627 -0.70 -20.96 -3.62
N GLN A 628 0.08 -21.78 -2.91
CA GLN A 628 0.66 -23.02 -3.46
C GLN A 628 -0.41 -24.04 -3.85
N ILE A 629 -1.40 -24.26 -2.99
CA ILE A 629 -2.55 -25.12 -3.27
C ILE A 629 -3.33 -24.59 -4.47
N SER A 630 -3.57 -23.27 -4.53
CA SER A 630 -4.29 -22.63 -5.61
C SER A 630 -3.55 -22.75 -6.95
N ARG A 631 -2.22 -22.61 -6.94
CA ARG A 631 -1.38 -22.86 -8.12
C ARG A 631 -1.42 -24.32 -8.56
N ALA A 632 -1.44 -25.28 -7.63
CA ALA A 632 -1.59 -26.69 -7.95
C ALA A 632 -2.93 -26.97 -8.64
N LEU A 633 -4.01 -26.34 -8.15
CA LEU A 633 -5.34 -26.43 -8.75
C LEU A 633 -5.45 -25.77 -10.13
N ASP A 634 -4.67 -24.71 -10.39
CA ASP A 634 -4.60 -24.13 -11.74
C ASP A 634 -3.97 -25.08 -12.75
N GLN A 635 -3.01 -25.91 -12.31
CA GLN A 635 -2.36 -26.92 -13.15
C GLN A 635 -3.21 -28.19 -13.30
N ASN A 636 -3.96 -28.54 -12.24
CA ASN A 636 -4.83 -29.69 -12.18
C ASN A 636 -6.04 -29.42 -11.28
N SER A 637 -7.18 -29.07 -11.87
CA SER A 637 -8.41 -28.71 -11.14
C SER A 637 -9.01 -29.88 -10.36
N ASP A 638 -8.65 -31.11 -10.70
CA ASP A 638 -9.20 -32.34 -10.09
C ASP A 638 -8.33 -32.90 -8.96
N GLU A 639 -7.32 -32.15 -8.51
CA GLU A 639 -6.45 -32.54 -7.39
C GLU A 639 -7.26 -33.02 -6.18
N LYS A 640 -6.75 -34.08 -5.55
CA LYS A 640 -7.38 -34.72 -4.40
C LYS A 640 -6.56 -34.48 -3.14
N CYS A 641 -7.25 -34.47 -2.00
CA CYS A 641 -6.63 -34.30 -0.70
C CYS A 641 -7.18 -35.26 0.35
N LEU A 642 -6.38 -35.46 1.38
CA LEU A 642 -6.74 -36.20 2.57
C LEU A 642 -7.17 -35.21 3.67
N VAL A 643 -8.34 -35.41 4.26
CA VAL A 643 -8.75 -34.68 5.47
C VAL A 643 -8.75 -35.65 6.65
N VAL A 644 -8.09 -35.28 7.74
CA VAL A 644 -8.01 -36.10 8.96
C VAL A 644 -8.58 -35.32 10.13
N GLN A 645 -9.61 -35.85 10.77
CA GLN A 645 -10.10 -35.39 12.05
C GLN A 645 -9.36 -36.10 13.19
N MET A 646 -8.49 -35.35 13.86
CA MET A 646 -7.65 -35.87 14.92
C MET A 646 -8.47 -36.20 16.17
N SER A 647 -8.09 -37.25 16.89
CA SER A 647 -8.81 -37.80 18.06
C SER A 647 -10.30 -38.08 17.85
N GLY A 648 -10.75 -38.31 16.62
CA GLY A 648 -12.19 -38.43 16.32
C GLY A 648 -13.00 -37.18 16.68
N GLY A 649 -12.35 -36.01 16.84
CA GLY A 649 -12.97 -34.75 17.27
C GLY A 649 -12.97 -34.50 18.78
N LEU A 650 -12.42 -35.42 19.59
CA LEU A 650 -12.26 -35.19 21.04
C LEU A 650 -11.30 -34.03 21.31
N GLY A 651 -11.63 -33.23 22.35
CA GLY A 651 -10.80 -32.12 22.81
C GLY A 651 -9.47 -32.62 23.40
N ARG A 652 -8.37 -32.06 22.91
CA ARG A 652 -7.02 -32.29 23.44
C ARG A 652 -6.56 -31.08 24.25
N GLN A 653 -6.09 -31.28 25.46
CA GLN A 653 -5.57 -30.18 26.27
C GLN A 653 -4.25 -29.63 25.71
N ARG A 654 -4.15 -28.30 25.60
CA ARG A 654 -2.91 -27.61 25.19
C ARG A 654 -2.69 -26.37 26.06
N GLY A 655 -1.49 -26.29 26.63
CA GLY A 655 -1.08 -25.12 27.39
C GLY A 655 -0.84 -23.93 26.46
N VAL A 656 -1.27 -22.75 26.90
CA VAL A 656 -0.97 -21.47 26.23
C VAL A 656 -0.37 -20.48 27.22
N SER A 657 0.42 -19.52 26.72
CA SER A 657 0.89 -18.35 27.46
C SER A 657 -0.19 -17.29 27.56
N ASP A 658 0.02 -16.26 28.39
CA ASP A 658 -0.96 -15.19 28.63
C ASP A 658 -1.29 -14.39 27.35
N ASP A 659 -0.39 -14.38 26.36
CA ASP A 659 -0.62 -13.76 25.05
C ASP A 659 -1.44 -14.65 24.10
N GLY A 660 -1.64 -15.95 24.40
CA GLY A 660 -2.39 -16.91 23.59
C GLY A 660 -1.52 -17.81 22.68
N ARG A 661 -0.19 -17.73 22.77
CA ARG A 661 0.73 -18.64 22.07
C ARG A 661 0.76 -20.02 22.73
N MET A 662 0.85 -21.07 21.93
CA MET A 662 0.91 -22.43 22.45
C MET A 662 2.28 -22.71 23.08
N THR A 663 2.30 -23.18 24.32
CA THR A 663 3.53 -23.51 25.06
C THR A 663 4.01 -24.93 24.81
N SER A 664 3.14 -25.79 24.29
CA SER A 664 3.44 -27.14 23.83
C SER A 664 3.29 -27.27 22.30
N ARG A 665 3.77 -28.36 21.70
CA ARG A 665 3.62 -28.58 20.25
C ARG A 665 2.17 -28.94 19.91
N LEU A 666 1.69 -28.54 18.72
CA LEU A 666 0.37 -28.94 18.21
C LEU A 666 0.28 -30.48 18.17
N PHE A 667 1.25 -31.05 17.46
CA PHE A 667 1.35 -32.46 17.15
C PHE A 667 1.74 -33.30 18.37
N GLN A 668 0.95 -34.33 18.64
CA GLN A 668 1.30 -35.39 19.56
C GLN A 668 2.42 -36.27 18.97
N GLY A 669 3.41 -36.60 19.80
CA GLY A 669 4.54 -37.44 19.42
C GLY A 669 4.20 -38.93 19.30
N ALA A 670 5.20 -39.70 18.87
CA ALA A 670 5.09 -41.15 18.71
C ALA A 670 4.83 -41.89 20.03
N ASN A 671 4.20 -43.06 19.95
CA ASN A 671 4.01 -44.02 21.03
C ASN A 671 4.43 -45.43 20.57
N PRO A 672 5.32 -46.14 21.30
CA PRO A 672 6.23 -45.63 22.33
C PRO A 672 7.04 -44.43 21.83
N SER A 673 7.41 -43.51 22.73
CA SER A 673 8.06 -42.25 22.34
C SER A 673 9.57 -42.35 22.14
N LYS A 674 10.21 -43.44 22.58
CA LYS A 674 11.66 -43.68 22.53
C LYS A 674 11.93 -45.18 22.36
N GLY A 675 13.12 -45.50 21.85
CA GLY A 675 13.61 -46.88 21.74
C GLY A 675 13.37 -47.50 20.35
N PRO A 676 13.79 -48.76 20.15
CA PRO A 676 13.73 -49.44 18.84
C PRO A 676 12.31 -49.69 18.33
N THR A 677 11.31 -49.66 19.20
CA THR A 677 9.89 -49.77 18.87
C THR A 677 9.19 -48.40 18.78
N GLN A 678 9.95 -47.30 18.72
CA GLN A 678 9.37 -45.96 18.67
C GLN A 678 8.35 -45.83 17.55
N GLY A 679 7.15 -45.39 17.91
CA GLY A 679 6.05 -45.21 16.97
C GLY A 679 5.31 -46.47 16.52
N SER A 680 5.65 -47.65 17.07
CA SER A 680 5.01 -48.92 16.68
C SER A 680 3.52 -49.00 17.02
N VAL A 681 3.07 -48.32 18.08
CA VAL A 681 1.64 -48.21 18.44
C VAL A 681 1.02 -46.99 17.76
N TYR A 682 1.73 -45.87 17.77
CA TYR A 682 1.28 -44.62 17.20
C TYR A 682 2.46 -43.85 16.60
N PRO A 683 2.47 -43.57 15.29
CA PRO A 683 3.62 -42.93 14.63
C PRO A 683 3.83 -41.45 15.01
N GLY A 684 2.83 -40.82 15.63
CA GLY A 684 2.81 -39.39 15.91
C GLY A 684 2.09 -38.59 14.82
N ASP A 685 1.44 -37.49 15.19
CA ASP A 685 0.56 -36.73 14.30
C ASP A 685 1.30 -36.25 13.03
N ARG A 686 2.58 -35.86 13.15
CA ARG A 686 3.38 -35.33 12.03
C ARG A 686 3.55 -36.32 10.87
N HIS A 687 3.42 -37.62 11.14
CA HIS A 687 3.56 -38.68 10.14
C HIS A 687 2.22 -39.13 9.56
N ILE A 688 1.11 -38.50 9.97
CA ILE A 688 -0.23 -38.82 9.47
C ILE A 688 -0.57 -37.85 8.33
N HIS A 689 -0.08 -38.19 7.15
CA HIS A 689 -0.38 -37.49 5.90
C HIS A 689 -0.35 -38.45 4.71
N GLY A 690 -0.97 -38.05 3.61
CA GLY A 690 -0.84 -38.74 2.33
C GLY A 690 0.59 -38.63 1.81
N ALA A 691 1.05 -39.68 1.10
CA ALA A 691 2.40 -39.72 0.54
C ALA A 691 2.61 -38.66 -0.55
N ASP A 692 1.59 -38.39 -1.37
CA ASP A 692 1.69 -37.47 -2.51
C ASP A 692 0.46 -36.57 -2.68
N LYS A 693 -0.26 -36.34 -1.58
CA LYS A 693 -1.51 -35.56 -1.55
C LYS A 693 -1.40 -34.46 -0.48
N VAL A 694 -2.03 -33.32 -0.71
CA VAL A 694 -2.25 -32.32 0.34
C VAL A 694 -3.03 -32.99 1.47
N THR A 695 -2.59 -32.81 2.72
CA THR A 695 -3.31 -33.33 3.89
C THR A 695 -3.72 -32.20 4.82
N VAL A 696 -4.99 -32.16 5.21
CA VAL A 696 -5.49 -31.21 6.21
C VAL A 696 -5.84 -31.96 7.48
N GLN A 697 -5.10 -31.71 8.56
CA GLN A 697 -5.43 -32.20 9.89
C GLN A 697 -6.28 -31.18 10.64
N ILE A 698 -7.41 -31.63 11.17
CA ILE A 698 -8.33 -30.86 12.00
C ILE A 698 -8.13 -31.29 13.45
N HIS A 699 -7.62 -30.37 14.27
CA HIS A 699 -7.40 -30.55 15.71
C HIS A 699 -8.50 -29.84 16.49
N ASN A 700 -9.00 -30.49 17.56
CA ASN A 700 -9.88 -29.87 18.54
C ASN A 700 -9.14 -29.73 19.87
N LEU A 701 -8.98 -28.50 20.36
CA LEU A 701 -8.15 -28.19 21.52
C LEU A 701 -8.98 -27.59 22.66
N ASP A 702 -8.63 -27.96 23.88
CA ASP A 702 -9.04 -27.27 25.09
C ASP A 702 -7.84 -26.52 25.65
N LEU A 703 -7.86 -25.18 25.55
CA LEU A 703 -6.71 -24.35 25.93
C LEU A 703 -6.66 -24.22 27.45
N THR A 704 -5.49 -24.47 28.03
CA THR A 704 -5.24 -24.43 29.48
C THR A 704 -4.21 -23.36 29.83
N ARG A 705 -4.29 -22.83 31.06
CA ARG A 705 -3.25 -21.93 31.59
C ARG A 705 -2.00 -22.74 31.93
N GLY A 706 -0.99 -22.73 31.04
CA GLY A 706 0.15 -23.66 31.14
C GLY A 706 -0.25 -25.13 30.88
N THR A 707 0.71 -26.05 30.96
CA THR A 707 0.57 -27.42 30.42
C THR A 707 -0.44 -28.31 31.14
N ASN A 708 -0.78 -28.01 32.40
CA ASN A 708 -1.70 -28.79 33.26
C ASN A 708 -2.67 -27.89 34.07
N GLY A 709 -2.90 -26.65 33.63
CA GLY A 709 -3.79 -25.72 34.34
C GLY A 709 -5.28 -25.91 34.00
N PRO A 710 -6.17 -25.09 34.59
CA PRO A 710 -7.59 -25.11 34.23
C PRO A 710 -7.79 -24.72 32.77
N VAL A 711 -8.82 -25.29 32.15
CA VAL A 711 -9.25 -24.90 30.79
C VAL A 711 -9.78 -23.48 30.85
N ILE A 712 -9.17 -22.61 30.06
CA ILE A 712 -9.56 -21.20 29.91
C ILE A 712 -10.47 -20.98 28.70
N VAL A 713 -10.25 -21.74 27.62
CA VAL A 713 -11.04 -21.65 26.39
C VAL A 713 -11.22 -23.06 25.82
N PRO A 714 -12.43 -23.64 25.88
CA PRO A 714 -12.70 -24.97 25.35
C PRO A 714 -12.99 -24.94 23.84
N ASN A 715 -12.92 -26.11 23.19
CA ASN A 715 -13.39 -26.34 21.82
C ASN A 715 -12.83 -25.34 20.79
N VAL A 716 -11.50 -25.24 20.74
CA VAL A 716 -10.75 -24.41 19.80
C VAL A 716 -10.27 -25.27 18.64
N HIS A 717 -10.73 -24.94 17.43
CA HIS A 717 -10.36 -25.69 16.24
C HIS A 717 -9.11 -25.12 15.58
N VAL A 718 -8.19 -26.01 15.23
CA VAL A 718 -6.89 -25.66 14.66
C VAL A 718 -6.60 -26.56 13.46
N LEU A 719 -6.15 -25.96 12.34
CA LEU A 719 -5.78 -26.71 11.14
C LEU A 719 -4.25 -26.81 11.02
N ALA A 720 -3.77 -27.97 10.59
CA ALA A 720 -2.41 -28.13 10.06
C ALA A 720 -2.50 -28.65 8.62
N ILE A 721 -1.66 -28.14 7.72
CA ILE A 721 -1.72 -28.47 6.28
C ILE A 721 -0.36 -29.01 5.83
N TRP A 722 -0.34 -30.22 5.30
CA TRP A 722 0.81 -30.82 4.63
C TRP A 722 0.79 -30.49 3.15
N ILE A 723 1.92 -30.00 2.63
CA ILE A 723 2.10 -29.79 1.19
C ILE A 723 3.23 -30.71 0.69
N PRO A 724 2.93 -31.67 -0.21
CA PRO A 724 3.93 -32.59 -0.75
C PRO A 724 4.91 -31.85 -1.68
N ALA A 725 6.15 -32.32 -1.75
CA ALA A 725 7.23 -31.68 -2.52
C ALA A 725 6.89 -31.47 -4.01
N ARG A 726 6.05 -32.33 -4.63
CA ARG A 726 5.62 -32.14 -6.02
C ARG A 726 4.83 -30.85 -6.25
N LEU A 727 4.16 -30.35 -5.22
CA LEU A 727 3.44 -29.07 -5.23
C LEU A 727 4.28 -27.92 -4.67
N GLY A 728 5.53 -28.22 -4.29
CA GLY A 728 6.49 -27.26 -3.81
C GLY A 728 6.87 -26.28 -4.92
N ALA A 729 6.40 -25.06 -4.79
CA ALA A 729 6.83 -23.94 -5.62
C ALA A 729 7.63 -22.95 -4.76
N SER A 730 8.87 -22.68 -5.15
CA SER A 730 9.62 -21.55 -4.59
C SER A 730 8.98 -20.23 -5.03
N TRP A 731 8.61 -19.39 -4.07
CA TRP A 731 8.41 -17.96 -4.29
C TRP A 731 9.67 -17.25 -3.77
N LEU A 732 10.20 -16.31 -4.55
CA LEU A 732 11.64 -16.02 -4.69
C LEU A 732 12.44 -15.99 -3.36
N VAL A 733 13.22 -17.05 -3.19
CA VAL A 733 14.45 -17.08 -2.40
C VAL A 733 15.59 -16.84 -3.38
N GLN A 734 16.11 -15.62 -3.48
CA GLN A 734 17.46 -15.46 -3.99
C GLN A 734 18.40 -15.79 -2.82
N ASN A 735 18.95 -17.01 -2.86
CA ASN A 735 20.07 -17.40 -2.00
C ASN A 735 21.16 -16.34 -2.17
N SER A 736 21.35 -15.48 -1.17
CA SER A 736 22.62 -14.79 -0.99
C SER A 736 23.63 -15.87 -0.62
N ALA A 737 24.27 -16.43 -1.63
CA ALA A 737 25.53 -17.12 -1.47
C ALA A 737 26.47 -16.16 -0.75
N ARG A 738 26.78 -16.44 0.51
CA ARG A 738 28.05 -15.99 1.09
C ARG A 738 29.12 -16.89 0.46
N PRO A 739 30.09 -16.35 -0.29
CA PRO A 739 31.35 -17.07 -0.44
C PRO A 739 31.98 -17.15 0.95
N ILE A 740 32.50 -18.33 1.25
CA ILE A 740 33.42 -18.55 2.36
C ILE A 740 34.64 -17.64 2.15
N ALA A 741 34.82 -16.68 3.04
CA ALA A 741 36.09 -16.32 3.69
C ALA A 741 35.78 -15.42 4.90
#